data_AF-A0A7C2BME2-F1
#
_entry.id   AF-A0A7C2BME2-F1
#
_cell.length_a   1.000
_cell.length_b   1.000
_cell.length_c   1.000
_cell.angle_alpha   90.00
_cell.angle_beta   90.00
_cell.angle_gamma   90.00
#
_symmetry.space_group_name_H-M   'P 1'
#
loop_
_entity.id
_entity.type
_entity.pdbx_description
1 polymer ?
#
loop_
_entity_poly.entity_id
_entity_poly.type
_entity_poly.pdbx_seq_one_letter_code
_entity_poly.pdbx_strand_id
1 'polypeptide(L)'
;MRSGRRVDSGAALVLVLLVLLVFLAVGAFALVAVDRNAEMQAAYQRSVAGFNAAEAVVNYGAARVRNIFLAFNFPGDEECQPRQYTINERVVEYRLSVPGRPAGDCRPGELRQVRIPAGNPFEGLNAQVYTYDLRASARHRGETEAVVNLRFDTYLIPLFQFAAFYGGDLELTVGPPMVVNGRMHANQDMYLNTEDCDPGLRVLGQVTVRKDLYRGRKDANTNYGRIRISLDGSPTNLRHLGIRGPEDSGCVGNPGVARRRVPPEEVVLFQGRVRDDAENIRLPDPGLNCAPWSCEPGTREEDRVYWNRADLRIVLDARPGQERQLQPGVGPALWPVVVVDRAGNVDGTKTEALRQLMLRRPGVITYTDVPISGWNCANEAGCEANYADPDNYAPRFPVAAEVRDAYGCREARGRRPRDALNGIPTRRTDGALEAESNYCNDYRYGGFYNWRERKPLLVLNVDWMALDEWNRQNGSPLWNPGDTTDGGLVVFLSVRGPNSDKANNYAVRIYDAQRLTFHEGDSGVTFASDVALYVAGNFNCADPEESVRDSTDPMPCGPGDRRDRTVGKRPSSLVGDTLNVLSCAWVSQVWEEGGPGDDPWNASGPCRREFRWGRWERMLASWGSPDCVDPARGESGGACPYRPRDERSTTGSASGHPSRRTVVNAAFLAGNDATWCPSNPRGVDCNSAAAGPWYSGGLENYPRFHECWASCNTGGADFNGRFWYEGSFVALSAPRHTCFAVIAGLRPEDPGSSPRAVDDPAYPCLPAVSTPYPGFWKAQRYQPPQRRWFYDVSFDDARNLPPLTPRFLFLVQNFFTEEFR
;
A
#
# COMPACT_ATOMS: atom_id res chain seq x y z
N MET A 1 -72.45 -69.68 78.78
CA MET A 1 -72.36 -68.20 78.84
C MET A 1 -72.15 -67.68 77.43
N ARG A 2 -73.18 -67.04 76.85
CA ARG A 2 -73.19 -65.64 76.35
C ARG A 2 -72.04 -65.34 75.36
N SER A 3 -72.25 -65.17 74.05
CA SER A 3 -73.19 -64.28 73.35
C SER A 3 -73.31 -62.90 73.99
N GLY A 4 -72.67 -61.92 73.36
CA GLY A 4 -72.92 -60.48 73.47
C GLY A 4 -72.11 -59.78 72.39
N ARG A 5 -72.71 -59.40 71.24
CA ARG A 5 -73.33 -58.07 70.99
C ARG A 5 -72.39 -56.94 71.44
N ARG A 6 -72.10 -55.90 70.65
CA ARG A 6 -72.69 -55.28 69.46
C ARG A 6 -71.65 -54.28 68.95
N VAL A 7 -71.61 -53.99 67.66
CA VAL A 7 -71.02 -52.74 67.17
C VAL A 7 -71.98 -52.14 66.14
N ASP A 8 -72.77 -51.16 66.56
CA ASP A 8 -73.24 -50.09 65.69
C ASP A 8 -72.40 -48.87 66.01
N SER A 9 -71.42 -48.58 65.13
CA SER A 9 -70.70 -47.31 64.97
C SER A 9 -69.72 -47.41 63.78
N GLY A 10 -70.17 -47.92 62.63
CA GLY A 10 -69.29 -48.14 61.46
C GLY A 10 -69.17 -46.95 60.51
N ALA A 11 -70.24 -46.15 60.33
CA ALA A 11 -70.30 -45.16 59.26
C ALA A 11 -69.43 -43.91 59.50
N ALA A 12 -69.36 -43.40 60.73
CA ALA A 12 -68.53 -42.23 61.06
C ALA A 12 -67.03 -42.53 60.93
N LEU A 13 -66.60 -43.74 61.35
CA LEU A 13 -65.22 -44.19 61.20
C LEU A 13 -64.85 -44.35 59.72
N VAL A 14 -65.74 -44.94 58.91
CA VAL A 14 -65.53 -45.11 57.47
C VAL A 14 -65.44 -43.77 56.74
N LEU A 15 -66.25 -42.78 57.12
CA LEU A 15 -66.24 -41.45 56.50
C LEU A 15 -64.99 -40.64 56.90
N VAL A 16 -64.58 -40.72 58.17
CA VAL A 16 -63.31 -40.13 58.65
C VAL A 16 -62.11 -40.81 57.99
N LEU A 17 -62.12 -42.14 57.83
CA LEU A 17 -61.09 -42.88 57.12
C LEU A 17 -61.04 -42.50 55.64
N LEU A 18 -62.19 -42.35 54.96
CA LEU A 18 -62.25 -41.89 53.58
C LEU A 18 -61.69 -40.47 53.43
N VAL A 19 -62.05 -39.55 54.32
CA VAL A 19 -61.53 -38.18 54.34
C VAL A 19 -60.02 -38.16 54.59
N LEU A 20 -59.52 -38.98 55.54
CA LEU A 20 -58.08 -39.17 55.78
C LEU A 20 -57.35 -39.75 54.56
N LEU A 21 -57.97 -40.71 53.87
CA LEU A 21 -57.40 -41.34 52.67
C LEU A 21 -57.33 -40.34 51.51
N VAL A 22 -58.35 -39.49 51.36
CA VAL A 22 -58.33 -38.37 50.41
C VAL A 22 -57.26 -37.34 50.79
N PHE A 23 -57.13 -36.96 52.06
CA PHE A 23 -56.07 -36.03 52.51
C PHE A 23 -54.66 -36.60 52.31
N LEU A 24 -54.45 -37.90 52.56
CA LEU A 24 -53.18 -38.57 52.27
C LEU A 24 -52.88 -38.62 50.77
N ALA A 25 -53.89 -38.89 49.94
CA ALA A 25 -53.75 -38.89 48.49
C ALA A 25 -53.42 -37.49 47.95
N VAL A 26 -54.09 -36.44 48.45
CA VAL A 26 -53.82 -35.04 48.10
C VAL A 26 -52.42 -34.62 48.58
N GLY A 27 -52.02 -34.99 49.79
CA GLY A 27 -50.68 -34.71 50.33
C GLY A 27 -49.57 -35.40 49.54
N ALA A 28 -49.76 -36.67 49.16
CA ALA A 28 -48.82 -37.40 48.31
C ALA A 28 -48.74 -36.79 46.91
N PHE A 29 -49.87 -36.40 46.31
CA PHE A 29 -49.90 -35.73 45.01
C PHE A 29 -49.21 -34.37 45.06
N ALA A 30 -49.42 -33.58 46.12
CA ALA A 30 -48.75 -32.29 46.31
C ALA A 30 -47.22 -32.44 46.45
N LEU A 31 -46.74 -33.46 47.18
CA LEU A 31 -45.32 -33.76 47.28
C LEU A 31 -44.70 -34.14 45.93
N VAL A 32 -45.35 -35.02 45.17
CA VAL A 32 -44.90 -35.41 43.82
C VAL A 32 -44.93 -34.20 42.87
N ALA A 33 -45.93 -33.32 42.99
CA ALA A 33 -46.01 -32.11 42.19
C ALA A 33 -44.90 -31.10 42.52
N VAL A 34 -44.57 -30.92 43.81
CA VAL A 34 -43.47 -30.05 44.26
C VAL A 34 -42.12 -30.59 43.82
N ASP A 35 -41.90 -31.89 43.96
CA ASP A 35 -40.65 -32.56 43.56
C ASP A 35 -40.42 -32.45 42.05
N ARG A 36 -41.46 -32.75 41.24
CA ARG A 36 -41.40 -32.53 39.79
C ARG A 36 -41.15 -31.07 39.41
N ASN A 37 -41.74 -30.12 40.13
CA ASN A 37 -41.54 -28.70 39.86
C ASN A 37 -40.11 -28.25 40.22
N ALA A 38 -39.56 -28.75 41.33
CA ALA A 38 -38.18 -28.50 41.73
C ALA A 38 -37.17 -29.12 40.75
N GLU A 39 -37.40 -30.35 40.29
CA GLU A 39 -36.59 -31.00 39.25
C GLU A 39 -36.65 -30.25 37.93
N MET A 40 -37.84 -29.83 37.48
CA MET A 40 -37.99 -29.03 36.26
C MET A 40 -37.28 -27.68 36.38
N GLN A 41 -37.37 -27.00 37.52
CA GLN A 41 -36.65 -25.75 37.75
C GLN A 41 -35.13 -25.96 37.75
N ALA A 42 -34.63 -27.02 38.38
CA ALA A 42 -33.20 -27.34 38.39
C ALA A 42 -32.68 -27.75 37.00
N ALA A 43 -33.45 -28.49 36.21
CA ALA A 43 -33.13 -28.81 34.83
C ALA A 43 -33.12 -27.56 33.94
N TYR A 44 -34.11 -26.68 34.10
CA TYR A 44 -34.16 -25.41 33.39
C TYR A 44 -32.96 -24.50 33.71
N GLN A 45 -32.62 -24.35 35.00
CA GLN A 45 -31.45 -23.57 35.42
C GLN A 45 -30.14 -24.13 34.84
N ARG A 46 -30.01 -25.46 34.81
CA ARG A 46 -28.85 -26.14 34.18
C ARG A 46 -28.81 -25.89 32.68
N SER A 47 -29.94 -26.01 31.97
CA SER A 47 -30.05 -25.72 30.55
C SER A 47 -29.69 -24.27 30.22
N VAL A 48 -30.21 -23.29 30.97
CA VAL A 48 -29.86 -21.86 30.77
C VAL A 48 -28.37 -21.61 30.99
N ALA A 49 -27.78 -22.20 32.03
CA ALA A 49 -26.35 -22.05 32.29
C ALA A 49 -25.48 -22.76 31.23
N GLY A 50 -25.91 -23.94 30.76
CA GLY A 50 -25.31 -24.67 29.64
C GLY A 50 -25.37 -23.88 28.34
N PHE A 51 -26.53 -23.28 28.04
CA PHE A 51 -26.76 -22.43 26.88
C PHE A 51 -25.82 -21.21 26.89
N ASN A 52 -25.78 -20.46 28.00
CA ASN A 52 -24.89 -19.30 28.12
C ASN A 52 -23.41 -19.68 27.96
N ALA A 53 -22.99 -20.85 28.49
CA ALA A 53 -21.64 -21.36 28.30
C ALA A 53 -21.35 -21.75 26.84
N ALA A 54 -22.30 -22.40 26.16
CA ALA A 54 -22.18 -22.74 24.74
C ALA A 54 -22.17 -21.49 23.85
N GLU A 55 -23.04 -20.52 24.12
CA GLU A 55 -23.12 -19.22 23.43
C GLU A 55 -21.81 -18.44 23.55
N ALA A 56 -21.23 -18.37 24.76
CA ALA A 56 -19.94 -17.71 24.97
C ALA A 56 -18.84 -18.34 24.10
N VAL A 57 -18.80 -19.67 23.99
CA VAL A 57 -17.77 -20.37 23.21
C VAL A 57 -17.98 -20.26 21.70
N VAL A 58 -19.21 -20.27 21.19
CA VAL A 58 -19.43 -20.01 19.74
C VAL A 58 -19.06 -18.57 19.38
N ASN A 59 -19.37 -17.59 20.22
CA ASN A 59 -18.95 -16.20 20.00
C ASN A 59 -17.43 -16.06 20.04
N TYR A 60 -16.76 -16.74 20.96
CA TYR A 60 -15.30 -16.84 21.00
C TYR A 60 -14.74 -17.49 19.72
N GLY A 61 -15.36 -18.58 19.25
CA GLY A 61 -14.99 -19.25 17.99
C GLY A 61 -15.14 -18.32 16.77
N ALA A 62 -16.22 -17.56 16.68
CA ALA A 62 -16.44 -16.60 15.60
C ALA A 62 -15.42 -15.45 15.65
N ALA A 63 -15.10 -14.95 16.86
CA ALA A 63 -14.06 -13.95 17.06
C ALA A 63 -12.67 -14.47 16.63
N ARG A 64 -12.37 -15.75 16.88
CA ARG A 64 -11.14 -16.41 16.42
C ARG A 64 -11.08 -16.46 14.89
N VAL A 65 -12.15 -16.85 14.21
CA VAL A 65 -12.24 -16.83 12.74
C VAL A 65 -12.01 -15.42 12.20
N ARG A 66 -12.65 -14.41 12.80
CA ARG A 66 -12.40 -13.00 12.45
C ARG A 66 -10.92 -12.63 12.59
N ASN A 67 -10.25 -13.01 13.67
CA ASN A 67 -8.84 -12.69 13.85
C ASN A 67 -7.92 -13.37 12.81
N ILE A 68 -8.25 -14.60 12.37
CA ILE A 68 -7.53 -15.30 11.30
C ILE A 68 -7.61 -14.51 9.99
N PHE A 69 -8.80 -14.04 9.62
CA PHE A 69 -8.97 -13.23 8.40
C PHE A 69 -8.31 -11.85 8.49
N LEU A 70 -8.32 -11.20 9.66
CA LEU A 70 -7.58 -9.95 9.87
C LEU A 70 -6.06 -10.13 9.67
N ALA A 71 -5.54 -11.34 9.88
CA ALA A 71 -4.15 -11.70 9.63
C ALA A 71 -3.88 -12.17 8.19
N PHE A 72 -4.76 -11.85 7.23
CA PHE A 72 -4.67 -12.28 5.82
C PHE A 72 -4.69 -13.81 5.63
N ASN A 73 -5.23 -14.56 6.58
CA ASN A 73 -5.29 -16.00 6.53
C ASN A 73 -6.73 -16.51 6.40
N PHE A 74 -6.85 -17.76 5.95
CA PHE A 74 -8.07 -18.54 6.04
C PHE A 74 -7.94 -19.53 7.20
N PRO A 75 -9.04 -19.92 7.87
CA PRO A 75 -9.02 -21.04 8.80
C PRO A 75 -8.37 -22.26 8.15
N GLY A 76 -7.31 -22.79 8.76
CA GLY A 76 -6.67 -24.04 8.34
C GLY A 76 -7.39 -25.25 8.92
N ASP A 77 -7.02 -26.46 8.48
CA ASP A 77 -7.65 -27.72 8.93
C ASP A 77 -7.59 -27.92 10.46
N GLU A 78 -6.59 -27.34 11.12
CA GLU A 78 -6.48 -27.30 12.59
C GLU A 78 -7.61 -26.51 13.29
N GLU A 79 -8.22 -25.55 12.60
CA GLU A 79 -9.34 -24.76 13.12
C GLU A 79 -10.65 -25.54 13.12
N CYS A 80 -10.78 -26.49 12.19
CA CYS A 80 -11.94 -27.39 12.08
C CYS A 80 -11.86 -28.62 13.01
N GLN A 81 -10.76 -28.80 13.76
CA GLN A 81 -10.67 -29.85 14.77
C GLN A 81 -11.49 -29.49 16.03
N PRO A 82 -12.04 -30.49 16.76
CA PRO A 82 -12.77 -30.24 18.00
C PRO A 82 -11.87 -29.57 19.04
N ARG A 83 -12.40 -28.57 19.74
CA ARG A 83 -11.69 -27.82 20.79
C ARG A 83 -12.57 -27.73 22.03
N GLN A 84 -11.96 -27.75 23.21
CA GLN A 84 -12.69 -27.73 24.48
C GLN A 84 -12.28 -26.53 25.34
N TYR A 85 -13.26 -25.93 26.01
CA TYR A 85 -13.06 -24.92 27.04
C TYR A 85 -13.90 -25.25 28.27
N THR A 86 -13.41 -24.86 29.45
CA THR A 86 -14.17 -25.02 30.69
C THR A 86 -14.69 -23.67 31.15
N ILE A 87 -16.00 -23.54 31.34
CA ILE A 87 -16.66 -22.33 31.86
C ILE A 87 -17.55 -22.77 33.02
N ASN A 88 -17.27 -22.30 34.24
CA ASN A 88 -18.07 -22.59 35.43
C ASN A 88 -18.40 -24.10 35.57
N GLU A 89 -17.37 -24.95 35.60
CA GLU A 89 -17.45 -26.43 35.67
C GLU A 89 -18.07 -27.15 34.46
N ARG A 90 -18.51 -26.41 33.43
CA ARG A 90 -19.01 -26.99 32.18
C ARG A 90 -17.87 -27.16 31.18
N VAL A 91 -17.72 -28.36 30.65
CA VAL A 91 -16.85 -28.61 29.49
C VAL A 91 -17.65 -28.33 28.24
N VAL A 92 -17.25 -27.30 27.50
CA VAL A 92 -17.85 -26.92 26.23
C VAL A 92 -16.92 -27.34 25.11
N GLU A 93 -17.34 -28.33 24.34
CA GLU A 93 -16.67 -28.71 23.09
C GLU A 93 -17.29 -27.92 21.94
N TYR A 94 -16.47 -27.25 21.13
CA TYR A 94 -16.92 -26.60 19.91
C TYR A 94 -16.12 -27.05 18.69
N ARG A 95 -16.75 -26.94 17.52
CA ARG A 95 -16.16 -27.29 16.24
C ARG A 95 -16.59 -26.28 15.17
N LEU A 96 -15.61 -25.77 14.43
CA LEU A 96 -15.80 -25.01 13.20
C LEU A 96 -15.98 -25.98 12.02
N SER A 97 -16.84 -25.65 11.07
CA SER A 97 -16.97 -26.38 9.80
C SER A 97 -17.34 -25.45 8.66
N VAL A 98 -16.94 -25.84 7.44
CA VAL A 98 -17.36 -25.17 6.21
C VAL A 98 -18.57 -25.91 5.62
N PRO A 99 -19.69 -25.23 5.33
CA PRO A 99 -20.86 -25.88 4.76
C PRO A 99 -20.54 -26.63 3.46
N GLY A 100 -20.96 -27.90 3.38
CA GLY A 100 -20.73 -28.75 2.21
C GLY A 100 -19.35 -29.41 2.15
N ARG A 101 -18.47 -29.18 3.14
CA ARG A 101 -17.18 -29.88 3.27
C ARG A 101 -17.24 -31.03 4.28
N PRO A 102 -16.38 -32.05 4.16
CA PRO A 102 -16.21 -33.08 5.19
C PRO A 102 -15.76 -32.48 6.54
N ALA A 103 -16.07 -33.17 7.64
CA ALA A 103 -15.62 -32.74 8.96
C ALA A 103 -14.08 -32.70 9.04
N GLY A 104 -13.53 -31.59 9.57
CA GLY A 104 -12.09 -31.37 9.65
C GLY A 104 -11.46 -30.69 8.44
N ASP A 105 -12.17 -30.56 7.31
CA ASP A 105 -11.74 -29.78 6.14
C ASP A 105 -12.20 -28.33 6.28
N CYS A 106 -11.24 -27.43 6.48
CA CYS A 106 -11.48 -26.00 6.68
C CYS A 106 -11.19 -25.16 5.43
N ARG A 107 -10.87 -25.80 4.30
CA ARG A 107 -10.58 -25.08 3.06
C ARG A 107 -11.77 -24.19 2.69
N PRO A 108 -11.54 -22.92 2.33
CA PRO A 108 -12.61 -22.03 1.95
C PRO A 108 -13.44 -22.64 0.81
N GLY A 109 -14.73 -22.34 0.81
CA GLY A 109 -15.61 -22.65 -0.33
C GLY A 109 -15.18 -21.92 -1.60
N GLU A 110 -15.91 -22.14 -2.69
CA GLU A 110 -15.70 -21.36 -3.91
C GLU A 110 -15.84 -19.86 -3.63
N LEU A 111 -15.03 -19.05 -4.34
CA LEU A 111 -15.06 -17.61 -4.22
C LEU A 111 -16.46 -17.07 -4.58
N ARG A 112 -17.19 -16.62 -3.55
CA ARG A 112 -18.46 -15.92 -3.71
C ARG A 112 -18.25 -14.42 -3.50
N GLN A 113 -18.42 -13.64 -4.56
CA GLN A 113 -18.44 -12.18 -4.45
C GLN A 113 -19.88 -11.67 -4.40
N VAL A 114 -20.15 -10.75 -3.48
CA VAL A 114 -21.45 -10.10 -3.32
C VAL A 114 -21.25 -8.59 -3.26
N ARG A 115 -22.10 -7.85 -3.96
CA ARG A 115 -22.22 -6.40 -3.78
C ARG A 115 -23.09 -6.13 -2.56
N ILE A 116 -22.56 -5.39 -1.59
CA ILE A 116 -23.22 -5.14 -0.31
C ILE A 116 -24.53 -4.36 -0.55
N PRO A 117 -25.66 -4.83 -0.02
CA PRO A 117 -26.96 -4.24 -0.26
C PRO A 117 -27.15 -2.89 0.45
N ALA A 118 -28.22 -2.19 0.09
CA ALA A 118 -28.56 -0.92 0.69
C ALA A 118 -28.91 -1.02 2.18
N GLY A 119 -28.59 0.03 2.94
CA GLY A 119 -28.79 0.08 4.39
C GLY A 119 -27.68 -0.58 5.22
N ASN A 120 -26.64 -1.13 4.59
CA ASN A 120 -25.43 -1.55 5.27
C ASN A 120 -24.44 -0.37 5.40
N PRO A 121 -23.60 -0.32 6.46
CA PRO A 121 -22.54 0.71 6.58
C PRO A 121 -21.58 0.77 5.38
N PHE A 122 -21.40 -0.36 4.69
CA PHE A 122 -20.50 -0.54 3.56
C PHE A 122 -21.22 -0.72 2.23
N GLU A 123 -22.43 -0.17 2.12
CA GLU A 123 -23.31 -0.27 0.95
C GLU A 123 -22.58 -0.06 -0.39
N GLY A 124 -22.86 -0.98 -1.32
CA GLY A 124 -22.39 -0.94 -2.69
C GLY A 124 -20.94 -1.39 -2.89
N LEU A 125 -20.15 -1.59 -1.82
CA LEU A 125 -18.84 -2.22 -1.92
C LEU A 125 -18.98 -3.70 -2.30
N ASN A 126 -17.97 -4.25 -2.94
CA ASN A 126 -17.89 -5.67 -3.26
C ASN A 126 -17.14 -6.39 -2.14
N ALA A 127 -17.73 -7.48 -1.65
CA ALA A 127 -17.17 -8.33 -0.61
C ALA A 127 -17.00 -9.76 -1.13
N GLN A 128 -15.90 -10.39 -0.75
CA GLN A 128 -15.73 -11.84 -0.82
C GLN A 128 -16.37 -12.44 0.44
N VAL A 129 -17.29 -13.38 0.28
CA VAL A 129 -18.08 -13.91 1.39
C VAL A 129 -17.78 -15.38 1.62
N TYR A 130 -17.36 -15.69 2.84
CA TYR A 130 -17.08 -17.05 3.30
C TYR A 130 -18.02 -17.42 4.43
N THR A 131 -18.72 -18.54 4.30
CA THR A 131 -19.71 -19.01 5.28
C THR A 131 -19.10 -20.09 6.16
N TYR A 132 -19.31 -19.98 7.47
CA TYR A 132 -18.85 -20.96 8.45
C TYR A 132 -19.97 -21.33 9.42
N ASP A 133 -19.90 -22.57 9.90
CA ASP A 133 -20.74 -23.12 10.97
C ASP A 133 -19.89 -23.36 12.22
N LEU A 134 -20.40 -22.92 13.37
CA LEU A 134 -19.88 -23.25 14.68
C LEU A 134 -20.93 -24.02 15.45
N ARG A 135 -20.57 -25.20 15.93
CA ARG A 135 -21.41 -25.99 16.84
C ARG A 135 -20.70 -26.14 18.17
N ALA A 136 -21.35 -25.79 19.27
CA ALA A 136 -20.85 -25.99 20.63
C ALA A 136 -21.80 -26.86 21.45
N SER A 137 -21.24 -27.80 22.22
CA SER A 137 -21.96 -28.68 23.15
C SER A 137 -21.42 -28.44 24.56
N ALA A 138 -22.25 -27.87 25.42
CA ALA A 138 -21.93 -27.68 26.83
C ALA A 138 -22.33 -28.91 27.65
N ARG A 139 -21.38 -29.45 28.41
CA ARG A 139 -21.57 -30.63 29.24
C ARG A 139 -21.19 -30.36 30.69
N HIS A 140 -21.99 -30.86 31.61
CA HIS A 140 -21.69 -30.84 33.04
C HIS A 140 -21.84 -32.27 33.60
N ARG A 141 -20.79 -32.78 34.24
CA ARG A 141 -20.75 -34.15 34.82
C ARG A 141 -21.12 -35.26 33.83
N GLY A 142 -20.80 -35.08 32.55
CA GLY A 142 -21.07 -36.04 31.47
C GLY A 142 -22.43 -35.87 30.79
N GLU A 143 -23.34 -35.08 31.34
CA GLU A 143 -24.64 -34.75 30.74
C GLU A 143 -24.49 -33.54 29.81
N THR A 144 -25.13 -33.58 28.64
CA THR A 144 -25.21 -32.41 27.74
C THR A 144 -26.34 -31.51 28.22
N GLU A 145 -26.02 -30.30 28.65
CA GLU A 145 -26.99 -29.32 29.13
C GLU A 145 -27.55 -28.45 28.00
N ALA A 146 -26.74 -28.16 26.97
CA ALA A 146 -27.16 -27.41 25.78
C ALA A 146 -26.28 -27.72 24.56
N VAL A 147 -26.83 -27.56 23.37
CA VAL A 147 -26.09 -27.54 22.10
C VAL A 147 -26.54 -26.33 21.29
N VAL A 148 -25.58 -25.48 20.92
CA VAL A 148 -25.79 -24.25 20.17
C VAL A 148 -25.12 -24.35 18.82
N ASN A 149 -25.81 -23.88 17.78
CA ASN A 149 -25.29 -23.74 16.43
C ASN A 149 -25.33 -22.26 16.00
N LEU A 150 -24.22 -21.77 15.46
CA LEU A 150 -24.08 -20.44 14.88
C LEU A 150 -23.59 -20.59 13.44
N ARG A 151 -24.39 -20.11 12.47
CA ARG A 151 -23.91 -19.89 11.11
C ARG A 151 -23.67 -18.40 10.90
N PHE A 152 -22.51 -18.06 10.37
CA PHE A 152 -22.16 -16.69 10.05
C PHE A 152 -21.38 -16.59 8.74
N ASP A 153 -21.52 -15.44 8.10
CA ASP A 153 -20.78 -15.04 6.92
C ASP A 153 -19.67 -14.06 7.32
N THR A 154 -18.47 -14.29 6.80
CA THR A 154 -17.37 -13.32 6.86
C THR A 154 -17.33 -12.55 5.55
N TYR A 155 -17.52 -11.23 5.62
CA TYR A 155 -17.43 -10.33 4.47
C TYR A 155 -16.05 -9.70 4.45
N LEU A 156 -15.23 -10.04 3.45
CA LEU A 156 -13.93 -9.42 3.21
C LEU A 156 -14.05 -8.39 2.10
N ILE A 157 -13.80 -7.13 2.43
CA ILE A 157 -13.90 -6.00 1.52
C ILE A 157 -12.48 -5.52 1.16
N PRO A 158 -12.06 -5.63 -0.10
CA PRO A 158 -10.78 -5.08 -0.58
C PRO A 158 -10.70 -3.55 -0.41
N LEU A 159 -9.59 -3.02 0.11
CA LEU A 159 -9.36 -1.57 0.17
C LEU A 159 -9.03 -0.98 -1.20
N PHE A 160 -8.49 -1.78 -2.13
CA PHE A 160 -8.20 -1.28 -3.48
C PHE A 160 -9.45 -0.99 -4.33
N GLN A 161 -10.66 -1.12 -3.78
CA GLN A 161 -11.88 -0.69 -4.48
C GLN A 161 -12.25 0.79 -4.26
N PHE A 162 -11.43 1.52 -3.51
CA PHE A 162 -11.53 2.96 -3.37
C PHE A 162 -10.57 3.64 -4.34
N ALA A 163 -11.01 4.72 -5.00
CA ALA A 163 -10.08 5.62 -5.69
C ALA A 163 -9.12 6.26 -4.69
N ALA A 164 -9.64 6.63 -3.52
CA ALA A 164 -8.87 7.18 -2.41
C ALA A 164 -9.44 6.71 -1.06
N PHE A 165 -8.63 6.04 -0.25
CA PHE A 165 -8.94 5.63 1.11
C PHE A 165 -7.90 6.21 2.06
N TYR A 166 -8.35 6.91 3.10
CA TYR A 166 -7.49 7.51 4.11
C TYR A 166 -7.91 7.04 5.50
N GLY A 167 -6.96 6.43 6.22
CA GLY A 167 -7.09 6.10 7.64
C GLY A 167 -7.12 7.32 8.56
N GLY A 168 -6.56 8.44 8.09
CA GLY A 168 -6.60 9.76 8.72
C GLY A 168 -7.56 10.71 8.00
N ASP A 169 -7.22 12.01 8.00
CA ASP A 169 -7.93 13.01 7.20
C ASP A 169 -7.62 12.80 5.71
N LEU A 170 -8.61 13.01 4.85
CA LEU A 170 -8.40 13.15 3.41
C LEU A 170 -8.44 14.64 3.06
N GLU A 171 -7.35 15.18 2.56
CA GLU A 171 -7.29 16.57 2.09
C GLU A 171 -6.98 16.64 0.59
N LEU A 172 -7.59 17.60 -0.09
CA LEU A 172 -7.30 18.02 -1.46
C LEU A 172 -7.15 19.54 -1.50
N THR A 173 -5.98 20.09 -1.15
CA THR A 173 -5.82 21.49 -0.71
C THR A 173 -4.50 22.16 -1.17
N VAL A 174 -4.22 22.40 -2.44
CA VAL A 174 -5.14 22.54 -3.58
C VAL A 174 -4.72 21.61 -4.69
N GLY A 175 -5.67 20.84 -5.18
CA GLY A 175 -5.48 20.10 -6.42
C GLY A 175 -5.83 20.92 -7.66
N PRO A 176 -5.01 20.90 -8.73
CA PRO A 176 -5.47 21.04 -10.10
C PRO A 176 -6.75 20.23 -10.36
N PRO A 177 -7.53 20.62 -11.39
CA PRO A 177 -8.72 19.91 -11.79
C PRO A 177 -8.47 18.41 -11.93
N MET A 178 -9.42 17.62 -11.43
CA MET A 178 -9.34 16.16 -11.49
C MET A 178 -10.74 15.55 -11.53
N VAL A 179 -10.83 14.38 -12.14
CA VAL A 179 -12.03 13.55 -12.14
C VAL A 179 -11.73 12.30 -11.33
N VAL A 180 -12.47 12.07 -10.25
CA VAL A 180 -12.35 10.88 -9.41
C VAL A 180 -13.55 9.98 -9.70
N ASN A 181 -13.36 8.94 -10.52
CA ASN A 181 -14.41 8.03 -10.96
C ASN A 181 -14.73 6.89 -9.96
N GLY A 182 -13.86 6.65 -8.97
CA GLY A 182 -14.08 5.66 -7.91
C GLY A 182 -14.42 6.27 -6.55
N ARG A 183 -14.64 5.42 -5.55
CA ARG A 183 -15.10 5.83 -4.21
C ARG A 183 -14.01 6.55 -3.42
N MET A 184 -14.42 7.48 -2.57
CA MET A 184 -13.53 8.18 -1.65
C MET A 184 -13.98 7.92 -0.20
N HIS A 185 -13.01 7.63 0.67
CA HIS A 185 -13.26 7.40 2.09
C HIS A 185 -12.21 8.09 2.97
N ALA A 186 -12.67 8.69 4.08
CA ALA A 186 -11.83 9.15 5.18
C ALA A 186 -12.38 8.64 6.52
N ASN A 187 -11.53 7.99 7.31
CA ASN A 187 -11.82 7.60 8.70
C ASN A 187 -11.86 8.81 9.65
N GLN A 188 -11.36 9.99 9.23
CA GLN A 188 -11.41 11.25 9.97
C GLN A 188 -12.13 12.33 9.14
N ASP A 189 -11.64 13.58 9.13
CA ASP A 189 -12.26 14.69 8.41
C ASP A 189 -11.88 14.65 6.91
N MET A 190 -12.73 15.23 6.05
CA MET A 190 -12.45 15.37 4.62
C MET A 190 -12.47 16.83 4.19
N TYR A 191 -11.41 17.30 3.53
CA TYR A 191 -11.25 18.69 3.07
C TYR A 191 -11.16 18.74 1.54
N LEU A 192 -12.20 19.24 0.87
CA LEU A 192 -12.25 19.31 -0.60
C LEU A 192 -12.10 20.75 -1.10
N ASN A 193 -11.05 21.00 -1.89
CA ASN A 193 -10.80 22.24 -2.60
C ASN A 193 -10.17 21.99 -3.98
N THR A 194 -10.24 22.98 -4.88
CA THR A 194 -9.54 22.95 -6.18
C THR A 194 -9.15 24.38 -6.58
N GLU A 195 -8.16 24.53 -7.46
CA GLU A 195 -7.68 25.86 -7.92
C GLU A 195 -8.55 26.46 -9.02
N ASP A 196 -9.32 25.64 -9.72
CA ASP A 196 -9.98 26.02 -10.97
C ASP A 196 -11.51 25.94 -10.93
N CYS A 197 -12.15 26.77 -11.74
CA CYS A 197 -13.59 26.80 -11.91
C CYS A 197 -14.11 25.73 -12.85
N ASP A 198 -13.37 25.47 -13.94
CA ASP A 198 -13.68 24.43 -14.92
C ASP A 198 -12.36 23.86 -15.45
N PRO A 199 -12.21 22.52 -15.51
CA PRO A 199 -13.23 21.54 -15.16
C PRO A 199 -13.49 21.37 -13.65
N GLY A 200 -12.65 21.97 -12.79
CA GLY A 200 -12.73 21.87 -11.33
C GLY A 200 -12.52 20.43 -10.83
N LEU A 201 -12.98 20.15 -9.61
CA LEU A 201 -13.04 18.78 -9.08
C LEU A 201 -14.39 18.14 -9.43
N ARG A 202 -14.37 16.96 -10.05
CA ARG A 202 -15.56 16.13 -10.28
C ARG A 202 -15.38 14.79 -9.58
N VAL A 203 -16.25 14.48 -8.62
CA VAL A 203 -16.27 13.17 -7.95
C VAL A 203 -17.46 12.39 -8.49
N LEU A 204 -17.21 11.33 -9.25
CA LEU A 204 -18.27 10.47 -9.78
C LEU A 204 -18.59 9.35 -8.80
N GLY A 205 -17.59 8.83 -8.07
CA GLY A 205 -17.80 7.81 -7.04
C GLY A 205 -18.52 8.32 -5.80
N GLN A 206 -18.88 7.39 -4.90
CA GLN A 206 -19.46 7.74 -3.61
C GLN A 206 -18.39 8.34 -2.69
N VAL A 207 -18.76 9.37 -1.94
CA VAL A 207 -17.95 9.99 -0.88
C VAL A 207 -18.47 9.51 0.46
N THR A 208 -17.58 8.98 1.29
CA THR A 208 -17.88 8.55 2.66
C THR A 208 -16.87 9.20 3.61
N VAL A 209 -17.36 9.76 4.70
CA VAL A 209 -16.54 10.39 5.74
C VAL A 209 -17.13 10.00 7.08
N ARG A 210 -16.27 9.67 8.06
CA ARG A 210 -16.72 9.32 9.41
C ARG A 210 -17.01 10.54 10.26
N LYS A 211 -16.24 11.62 10.06
CA LYS A 211 -16.39 12.89 10.78
C LYS A 211 -16.95 13.96 9.85
N ASP A 212 -16.29 15.10 9.73
CA ASP A 212 -16.83 16.26 9.05
C ASP A 212 -16.32 16.37 7.62
N LEU A 213 -17.25 16.65 6.69
CA LEU A 213 -16.91 17.11 5.35
C LEU A 213 -16.77 18.64 5.35
N TYR A 214 -15.65 19.13 4.82
CA TYR A 214 -15.35 20.54 4.66
C TYR A 214 -15.20 20.90 3.18
N ARG A 215 -15.83 22.01 2.80
CA ARG A 215 -15.60 22.70 1.53
C ARG A 215 -14.55 23.79 1.75
N GLY A 216 -13.31 23.51 1.38
CA GLY A 216 -12.17 24.42 1.51
C GLY A 216 -10.86 23.75 1.86
N ARG A 217 -9.80 24.58 1.97
CA ARG A 217 -8.45 24.16 2.32
C ARG A 217 -8.33 23.76 3.78
N LYS A 218 -7.46 22.80 4.11
CA LYS A 218 -7.19 22.39 5.49
C LYS A 218 -6.23 23.37 6.16
N ASP A 219 -5.12 23.69 5.47
CA ASP A 219 -4.03 24.53 5.97
C ASP A 219 -4.37 26.02 6.13
N ALA A 220 -5.45 26.49 5.50
CA ALA A 220 -5.89 27.88 5.55
C ALA A 220 -7.42 27.98 5.54
N ASN A 221 -7.98 28.98 6.22
CA ASN A 221 -9.42 29.24 6.24
C ASN A 221 -9.88 29.92 4.92
N THR A 222 -9.69 29.24 3.80
CA THR A 222 -10.08 29.69 2.47
C THR A 222 -10.64 28.53 1.64
N ASN A 223 -11.56 28.82 0.73
CA ASN A 223 -12.09 27.91 -0.27
C ASN A 223 -12.27 28.65 -1.60
N TYR A 224 -12.03 27.97 -2.71
CA TYR A 224 -12.12 28.54 -4.06
C TYR A 224 -12.25 27.43 -5.10
N GLY A 225 -12.38 27.80 -6.37
CA GLY A 225 -12.62 26.85 -7.45
C GLY A 225 -14.00 26.19 -7.36
N ARG A 226 -14.23 25.16 -8.17
CA ARG A 226 -15.54 24.50 -8.26
C ARG A 226 -15.47 22.99 -8.02
N ILE A 227 -16.41 22.50 -7.21
CA ILE A 227 -16.52 21.07 -6.89
C ILE A 227 -17.91 20.57 -7.24
N ARG A 228 -17.96 19.43 -7.92
CA ARG A 228 -19.18 18.77 -8.37
C ARG A 228 -19.13 17.29 -7.99
N ILE A 229 -20.23 16.76 -7.45
CA ILE A 229 -20.37 15.35 -7.08
C ILE A 229 -21.53 14.75 -7.86
N SER A 230 -21.34 13.55 -8.41
CA SER A 230 -22.36 12.85 -9.19
C SER A 230 -23.45 12.26 -8.32
N LEU A 231 -24.70 12.37 -8.77
CA LEU A 231 -25.87 11.78 -8.12
C LEU A 231 -26.10 10.31 -8.52
N ASP A 232 -25.57 9.88 -9.66
CA ASP A 232 -25.82 8.53 -10.22
C ASP A 232 -24.55 7.80 -10.67
N GLY A 233 -23.37 8.38 -10.44
CA GLY A 233 -22.09 7.84 -10.90
C GLY A 233 -21.69 8.30 -12.32
N SER A 234 -22.54 9.04 -13.01
CA SER A 234 -22.27 9.59 -14.34
C SER A 234 -21.66 11.00 -14.29
N PRO A 235 -20.91 11.41 -15.31
CA PRO A 235 -20.42 12.79 -15.43
C PRO A 235 -21.49 13.79 -15.90
N THR A 236 -22.71 13.34 -16.23
CA THR A 236 -23.78 14.18 -16.77
C THR A 236 -24.78 14.65 -15.71
N ASN A 237 -24.87 13.97 -14.58
CA ASN A 237 -25.79 14.28 -13.48
C ASN A 237 -25.01 14.69 -12.22
N LEU A 238 -24.54 15.94 -12.23
CA LEU A 238 -23.65 16.48 -11.21
C LEU A 238 -24.34 17.55 -10.36
N ARG A 239 -24.09 17.53 -9.05
CA ARG A 239 -24.52 18.55 -8.09
C ARG A 239 -23.33 19.29 -7.51
N HIS A 240 -23.48 20.59 -7.29
CA HIS A 240 -22.41 21.43 -6.74
C HIS A 240 -22.25 21.19 -5.23
N LEU A 241 -21.01 20.98 -4.78
CA LEU A 241 -20.63 21.23 -3.39
C LEU A 241 -20.27 22.72 -3.28
N GLY A 242 -21.30 23.52 -3.04
CA GLY A 242 -21.28 24.95 -3.34
C GLY A 242 -20.35 25.75 -2.43
N ILE A 243 -19.89 26.90 -2.90
CA ILE A 243 -18.81 27.63 -2.23
C ILE A 243 -19.28 28.40 -0.97
N ARG A 244 -20.48 28.99 -0.98
CA ARG A 244 -21.09 29.66 0.19
C ARG A 244 -22.23 28.87 0.83
N GLY A 245 -22.75 27.84 0.17
CA GLY A 245 -23.86 27.04 0.65
C GLY A 245 -24.32 26.00 -0.37
N PRO A 246 -25.42 25.29 -0.09
CA PRO A 246 -25.97 24.25 -0.96
C PRO A 246 -26.19 24.76 -2.39
N GLU A 247 -25.72 24.00 -3.37
CA GLU A 247 -25.90 24.24 -4.80
C GLU A 247 -25.37 25.58 -5.34
N ASP A 248 -24.61 26.36 -4.56
CA ASP A 248 -23.95 27.58 -5.05
C ASP A 248 -23.00 27.24 -6.21
N SER A 249 -23.39 27.65 -7.41
CA SER A 249 -22.65 27.42 -8.67
C SER A 249 -21.53 28.44 -8.91
N GLY A 250 -21.42 29.44 -8.02
CA GLY A 250 -20.39 30.46 -8.03
C GLY A 250 -19.00 29.86 -8.01
N CYS A 251 -18.08 30.53 -8.70
CA CYS A 251 -16.66 30.22 -8.62
C CYS A 251 -15.89 31.51 -8.30
N VAL A 252 -15.07 31.46 -7.26
CA VAL A 252 -14.14 32.54 -6.91
C VAL A 252 -12.72 32.02 -7.07
N GLY A 253 -11.81 32.88 -7.51
CA GLY A 253 -10.38 32.61 -7.51
C GLY A 253 -9.75 32.81 -6.13
N ASN A 254 -8.43 32.66 -6.05
CA ASN A 254 -7.64 32.98 -4.86
C ASN A 254 -7.44 34.52 -4.73
N PRO A 255 -7.66 35.17 -3.56
CA PRO A 255 -8.06 34.63 -2.26
C PRO A 255 -9.57 34.44 -2.20
N GLY A 256 -10.01 33.19 -2.03
CA GLY A 256 -11.43 32.85 -2.08
C GLY A 256 -12.22 33.27 -0.84
N VAL A 257 -13.29 32.55 -0.50
CA VAL A 257 -14.09 32.83 0.72
C VAL A 257 -13.70 31.90 1.86
N ALA A 258 -14.23 32.09 3.06
CA ALA A 258 -13.89 31.24 4.21
C ALA A 258 -14.25 29.75 3.97
N ARG A 259 -13.44 28.83 4.51
CA ARG A 259 -13.77 27.40 4.55
C ARG A 259 -15.09 27.22 5.29
N ARG A 260 -15.93 26.30 4.82
CA ARG A 260 -17.17 25.93 5.52
C ARG A 260 -17.24 24.43 5.78
N ARG A 261 -17.81 24.06 6.92
CA ARG A 261 -18.31 22.70 7.15
C ARG A 261 -19.55 22.50 6.28
N VAL A 262 -19.66 21.36 5.64
CA VAL A 262 -20.85 20.95 4.88
C VAL A 262 -21.82 20.36 5.89
N PRO A 263 -22.99 20.96 6.11
CA PRO A 263 -23.89 20.51 7.15
C PRO A 263 -24.72 19.30 6.68
N PRO A 264 -25.25 18.45 7.58
CA PRO A 264 -25.96 17.23 7.21
C PRO A 264 -27.16 17.47 6.29
N GLU A 265 -27.86 18.60 6.41
CA GLU A 265 -28.96 18.97 5.53
C GLU A 265 -28.53 19.15 4.06
N GLU A 266 -27.29 19.55 3.82
CA GLU A 266 -26.71 19.61 2.47
C GLU A 266 -26.25 18.22 2.01
N VAL A 267 -25.77 17.37 2.92
CA VAL A 267 -25.35 15.99 2.60
C VAL A 267 -26.51 15.18 2.02
N VAL A 268 -27.72 15.32 2.60
CA VAL A 268 -28.93 14.63 2.12
C VAL A 268 -29.27 14.99 0.66
N LEU A 269 -28.89 16.19 0.19
CA LEU A 269 -29.11 16.62 -1.20
C LEU A 269 -28.33 15.79 -2.23
N PHE A 270 -27.34 15.01 -1.79
CA PHE A 270 -26.57 14.11 -2.64
C PHE A 270 -27.14 12.68 -2.70
N GLN A 271 -28.34 12.43 -2.17
CA GLN A 271 -29.07 11.16 -2.35
C GLN A 271 -28.26 9.90 -1.99
N GLY A 272 -27.51 9.95 -0.88
CA GLY A 272 -26.65 8.84 -0.41
C GLY A 272 -25.31 8.70 -1.14
N ARG A 273 -25.01 9.57 -2.11
CA ARG A 273 -23.71 9.65 -2.78
C ARG A 273 -22.65 10.33 -1.92
N VAL A 274 -23.07 11.14 -0.95
CA VAL A 274 -22.23 11.63 0.15
C VAL A 274 -22.83 11.08 1.44
N ARG A 275 -21.98 10.50 2.30
CA ARG A 275 -22.36 9.97 3.60
C ARG A 275 -21.37 10.44 4.66
N ASP A 276 -21.86 11.10 5.69
CA ASP A 276 -21.13 11.56 6.88
C ASP A 276 -21.41 10.71 8.13
N ASP A 277 -22.14 9.61 7.95
CA ASP A 277 -22.50 8.61 8.96
C ASP A 277 -21.66 7.32 8.85
N ALA A 278 -20.55 7.37 8.12
CA ALA A 278 -19.76 6.18 7.81
C ALA A 278 -19.11 5.59 9.08
N GLU A 279 -19.14 4.26 9.20
CA GLU A 279 -18.43 3.55 10.28
C GLU A 279 -16.92 3.64 10.12
N ASN A 280 -16.19 3.56 11.25
CA ASN A 280 -14.74 3.49 11.22
C ASN A 280 -14.28 2.18 10.60
N ILE A 281 -13.61 2.26 9.45
CA ILE A 281 -13.00 1.10 8.82
C ILE A 281 -11.75 0.75 9.63
N ARG A 282 -11.81 -0.38 10.34
CA ARG A 282 -10.66 -0.90 11.09
C ARG A 282 -9.54 -1.27 10.12
N LEU A 283 -8.40 -0.62 10.28
CA LEU A 283 -7.24 -0.80 9.41
C LEU A 283 -6.46 -2.06 9.80
N PRO A 284 -5.70 -2.65 8.85
CA PRO A 284 -4.65 -3.62 9.14
C PRO A 284 -3.59 -3.05 10.10
N ASP A 285 -2.83 -3.94 10.75
CA ASP A 285 -1.82 -3.61 11.76
C ASP A 285 -0.67 -2.72 11.19
N PRO A 286 -0.12 -1.75 11.95
CA PRO A 286 1.04 -0.95 11.55
C PRO A 286 2.30 -1.76 11.14
N GLY A 287 2.40 -3.03 11.51
CA GLY A 287 3.47 -3.94 11.05
C GLY A 287 3.39 -4.38 9.59
N LEU A 288 2.30 -4.06 8.87
CA LEU A 288 1.95 -4.62 7.56
C LEU A 288 3.11 -4.61 6.55
N ASN A 289 3.87 -3.50 6.49
CA ASN A 289 4.94 -3.26 5.53
C ASN A 289 6.26 -2.84 6.22
N CYS A 290 6.97 -3.80 6.81
CA CYS A 290 8.30 -3.58 7.36
C CYS A 290 9.18 -4.85 7.28
N ALA A 291 10.50 -4.68 7.31
CA ALA A 291 11.49 -5.76 7.36
C ALA A 291 12.03 -5.94 8.80
N PRO A 292 12.68 -7.06 9.15
CA PRO A 292 13.14 -7.34 10.51
C PRO A 292 14.02 -6.26 11.17
N TRP A 293 14.66 -5.40 10.37
CA TRP A 293 15.54 -4.31 10.81
C TRP A 293 14.90 -2.91 10.75
N SER A 294 13.70 -2.77 10.20
CA SER A 294 12.98 -1.50 10.07
C SER A 294 11.63 -1.51 10.80
N CYS A 295 11.16 -2.68 11.22
CA CYS A 295 9.95 -2.81 12.04
C CYS A 295 10.09 -2.08 13.38
N GLU A 296 8.95 -1.73 13.96
CA GLU A 296 8.93 -1.08 15.26
C GLU A 296 9.39 -2.08 16.34
N PRO A 297 10.11 -1.62 17.38
CA PRO A 297 10.35 -2.44 18.55
C PRO A 297 9.05 -3.04 19.10
N GLY A 298 8.98 -4.37 19.21
CA GLY A 298 7.79 -5.08 19.68
C GLY A 298 6.79 -5.48 18.59
N THR A 299 7.00 -5.12 17.32
CA THR A 299 6.22 -5.68 16.20
C THR A 299 6.40 -7.20 16.16
N ARG A 300 5.29 -7.94 16.29
CA ARG A 300 5.31 -9.40 16.25
C ARG A 300 5.70 -9.87 14.86
N GLU A 301 6.28 -11.05 14.76
CA GLU A 301 6.77 -11.55 13.47
C GLU A 301 5.63 -11.67 12.47
N GLU A 302 4.47 -12.19 12.88
CA GLU A 302 3.30 -12.40 12.05
C GLU A 302 2.69 -11.12 11.45
N ASP A 303 2.92 -9.96 12.07
CA ASP A 303 2.35 -8.69 11.62
C ASP A 303 3.08 -8.13 10.39
N ARG A 304 4.27 -8.68 10.07
CA ARG A 304 5.12 -8.29 8.92
C ARG A 304 4.63 -8.92 7.61
N VAL A 305 3.38 -8.66 7.24
CA VAL A 305 2.66 -9.42 6.20
C VAL A 305 3.39 -9.42 4.85
N TYR A 306 3.69 -8.26 4.27
CA TYR A 306 4.36 -8.21 2.96
C TYR A 306 5.76 -8.84 3.00
N TRP A 307 6.50 -8.65 4.09
CA TRP A 307 7.81 -9.27 4.26
C TRP A 307 7.71 -10.79 4.36
N ASN A 308 6.83 -11.32 5.21
CA ASN A 308 6.74 -12.75 5.48
C ASN A 308 6.21 -13.54 4.28
N ARG A 309 5.35 -12.92 3.48
CA ARG A 309 4.66 -13.56 2.36
C ARG A 309 5.28 -13.25 1.00
N ALA A 310 6.40 -12.51 0.97
CA ALA A 310 7.15 -12.32 -0.26
C ALA A 310 7.80 -13.62 -0.77
N ASP A 311 7.71 -13.83 -2.08
CA ASP A 311 8.37 -14.94 -2.80
C ASP A 311 9.84 -14.62 -3.06
N LEU A 312 10.15 -13.32 -3.18
CA LEU A 312 11.48 -12.79 -3.39
C LEU A 312 11.75 -11.60 -2.47
N ARG A 313 12.91 -11.59 -1.81
CA ARG A 313 13.39 -10.45 -0.99
C ARG A 313 14.77 -10.05 -1.47
N ILE A 314 14.90 -8.92 -2.16
CA ILE A 314 16.20 -8.38 -2.59
C ILE A 314 16.59 -7.24 -1.67
N VAL A 315 17.78 -7.32 -1.10
CA VAL A 315 18.26 -6.39 -0.07
C VAL A 315 19.63 -5.86 -0.45
N LEU A 316 19.75 -4.54 -0.48
CA LEU A 316 21.05 -3.87 -0.48
C LEU A 316 21.56 -3.78 0.97
N ASP A 317 22.60 -4.53 1.33
CA ASP A 317 23.15 -4.57 2.69
C ASP A 317 24.29 -3.55 2.86
N ALA A 318 23.92 -2.35 3.28
CA ALA A 318 24.80 -1.22 3.53
C ALA A 318 25.29 -1.14 4.99
N ARG A 319 25.35 -2.26 5.71
CA ARG A 319 25.94 -2.31 7.07
C ARG A 319 27.47 -2.29 6.99
N PRO A 320 28.16 -1.45 7.79
CA PRO A 320 29.62 -1.42 7.82
C PRO A 320 30.25 -2.81 8.02
N GLY A 321 31.28 -3.14 7.23
CA GLY A 321 31.98 -4.43 7.27
C GLY A 321 31.33 -5.55 6.45
N GLN A 322 30.15 -5.30 5.85
CA GLN A 322 29.49 -6.25 4.95
C GLN A 322 29.96 -6.13 3.50
N GLU A 323 30.86 -5.20 3.17
CA GLU A 323 31.37 -5.01 1.81
C GLU A 323 31.96 -6.33 1.28
N ARG A 324 31.57 -6.71 0.05
CA ARG A 324 32.06 -7.89 -0.65
C ARG A 324 32.39 -7.54 -2.09
N GLN A 325 33.36 -8.22 -2.66
CA GLN A 325 33.61 -8.16 -4.09
C GLN A 325 32.47 -8.88 -4.82
N LEU A 326 31.93 -8.27 -5.88
CA LEU A 326 30.90 -8.90 -6.71
C LEU A 326 31.38 -10.21 -7.33
N GLN A 327 32.68 -10.29 -7.64
CA GLN A 327 33.35 -11.54 -7.99
C GLN A 327 34.58 -11.68 -7.09
N PRO A 328 34.74 -12.79 -6.36
CA PRO A 328 35.91 -13.00 -5.50
C PRO A 328 37.23 -12.81 -6.27
N GLY A 329 38.10 -11.96 -5.74
CA GLY A 329 39.37 -11.60 -6.35
C GLY A 329 39.31 -10.55 -7.46
N VAL A 330 38.12 -10.05 -7.84
CA VAL A 330 37.96 -9.12 -8.97
C VAL A 330 37.16 -7.90 -8.51
N GLY A 331 37.64 -6.70 -8.85
CA GLY A 331 36.98 -5.44 -8.49
C GLY A 331 37.17 -5.01 -7.01
N PRO A 332 36.66 -3.82 -6.64
CA PRO A 332 36.59 -3.35 -5.27
C PRO A 332 35.47 -4.07 -4.50
N ALA A 333 35.57 -4.06 -3.17
CA ALA A 333 34.46 -4.48 -2.32
C ALA A 333 33.37 -3.40 -2.30
N LEU A 334 32.12 -3.80 -2.57
CA LEU A 334 30.92 -2.94 -2.60
C LEU A 334 29.91 -3.44 -1.55
N TRP A 335 28.92 -2.63 -1.18
CA TRP A 335 27.76 -3.14 -0.43
C TRP A 335 27.09 -4.28 -1.21
N PRO A 336 26.93 -5.48 -0.64
CA PRO A 336 26.37 -6.58 -1.39
C PRO A 336 24.86 -6.41 -1.57
N VAL A 337 24.38 -6.78 -2.74
CA VAL A 337 22.95 -7.02 -2.98
C VAL A 337 22.71 -8.52 -2.82
N VAL A 338 21.85 -8.87 -1.87
CA VAL A 338 21.62 -10.25 -1.44
C VAL A 338 20.15 -10.61 -1.54
N VAL A 339 19.88 -11.90 -1.68
CA VAL A 339 18.54 -12.46 -1.49
C VAL A 339 18.46 -13.02 -0.08
N VAL A 340 17.38 -12.73 0.64
CA VAL A 340 17.20 -13.18 2.03
C VAL A 340 15.93 -14.01 2.23
N ASP A 341 15.96 -14.87 3.24
CA ASP A 341 14.81 -15.62 3.71
C ASP A 341 13.86 -14.74 4.57
N ARG A 342 12.76 -15.35 5.03
CA ARG A 342 11.78 -14.69 5.91
C ARG A 342 12.39 -14.21 7.25
N ALA A 343 13.42 -14.88 7.77
CA ALA A 343 14.09 -14.46 9.00
C ALA A 343 15.11 -13.33 8.75
N GLY A 344 15.40 -12.99 7.49
CA GLY A 344 16.39 -11.99 7.10
C GLY A 344 17.82 -12.54 7.03
N ASN A 345 17.98 -13.86 6.97
CA ASN A 345 19.26 -14.51 6.69
C ASN A 345 19.49 -14.61 5.19
N VAL A 346 20.75 -14.59 4.75
CA VAL A 346 21.10 -14.68 3.33
C VAL A 346 20.77 -16.07 2.77
N ASP A 347 19.98 -16.13 1.71
CA ASP A 347 19.83 -17.30 0.85
C ASP A 347 21.03 -17.36 -0.10
N GLY A 348 22.01 -18.19 0.22
CA GLY A 348 23.27 -18.29 -0.54
C GLY A 348 23.06 -18.70 -2.00
N THR A 349 22.09 -19.58 -2.28
CA THR A 349 21.83 -20.09 -3.64
C THR A 349 21.21 -19.00 -4.51
N LYS A 350 20.16 -18.33 -4.02
CA LYS A 350 19.53 -17.22 -4.77
C LYS A 350 20.44 -16.01 -4.86
N THR A 351 21.22 -15.73 -3.82
CA THR A 351 22.23 -14.65 -3.84
C THR A 351 23.29 -14.91 -4.90
N GLU A 352 23.77 -16.15 -5.05
CA GLU A 352 24.68 -16.51 -6.15
C GLU A 352 24.01 -16.34 -7.52
N ALA A 353 22.76 -16.74 -7.69
CA ALA A 353 22.02 -16.56 -8.95
C ALA A 353 21.85 -15.07 -9.31
N LEU A 354 21.56 -14.21 -8.33
CA LEU A 354 21.48 -12.76 -8.49
C LEU A 354 22.87 -12.17 -8.80
N ARG A 355 23.93 -12.65 -8.17
CA ARG A 355 25.31 -12.25 -8.45
C ARG A 355 25.71 -12.56 -9.90
N GLN A 356 25.34 -13.74 -10.42
CA GLN A 356 25.57 -14.11 -11.81
C GLN A 356 24.82 -13.20 -12.80
N LEU A 357 23.59 -12.79 -12.47
CA LEU A 357 22.86 -11.79 -13.24
C LEU A 357 23.66 -10.49 -13.33
N MET A 358 24.06 -9.94 -12.18
CA MET A 358 24.78 -8.66 -12.11
C MET A 358 26.12 -8.70 -12.87
N LEU A 359 26.80 -9.85 -12.92
CA LEU A 359 28.04 -10.02 -13.67
C LEU A 359 27.84 -10.16 -15.18
N ARG A 360 26.83 -10.92 -15.61
CA ARG A 360 26.60 -11.24 -17.04
C ARG A 360 25.74 -10.20 -17.75
N ARG A 361 25.01 -9.41 -16.97
CA ARG A 361 24.06 -8.39 -17.40
C ARG A 361 24.25 -7.14 -16.53
N PRO A 362 25.42 -6.47 -16.62
CA PRO A 362 25.69 -5.24 -15.88
C PRO A 362 24.62 -4.19 -16.19
N GLY A 363 24.12 -3.51 -15.16
CA GLY A 363 23.05 -2.52 -15.27
C GLY A 363 21.64 -3.03 -14.94
N VAL A 364 21.39 -4.34 -14.79
CA VAL A 364 20.09 -4.82 -14.29
C VAL A 364 19.86 -4.39 -12.83
N ILE A 365 20.93 -4.43 -12.04
CA ILE A 365 20.98 -3.85 -10.69
C ILE A 365 22.09 -2.81 -10.68
N THR A 366 21.74 -1.53 -10.70
CA THR A 366 22.73 -0.47 -10.97
C THR A 366 23.59 -0.06 -9.78
N TYR A 367 23.25 -0.46 -8.56
CA TYR A 367 24.08 -0.17 -7.38
C TYR A 367 25.42 -0.95 -7.42
N THR A 368 25.39 -2.21 -7.87
CA THR A 368 26.54 -3.13 -7.93
C THR A 368 27.11 -3.23 -9.35
N ASP A 369 26.89 -2.20 -10.17
CA ASP A 369 27.28 -2.26 -11.57
C ASP A 369 28.79 -2.27 -11.78
N VAL A 370 29.25 -2.90 -12.87
CA VAL A 370 30.67 -3.04 -13.20
C VAL A 370 31.03 -2.42 -14.54
N PRO A 371 32.26 -1.90 -14.70
CA PRO A 371 32.76 -1.43 -15.99
C PRO A 371 32.69 -2.50 -17.09
N ILE A 372 32.54 -2.07 -18.35
CA ILE A 372 32.57 -2.90 -19.57
C ILE A 372 33.86 -3.74 -19.62
N SER A 373 34.98 -3.14 -19.22
CA SER A 373 36.28 -3.80 -19.19
C SER A 373 37.15 -3.20 -18.10
N GLY A 374 38.23 -3.91 -17.78
CA GLY A 374 39.31 -3.40 -16.92
C GLY A 374 38.98 -3.28 -15.43
N TRP A 375 37.91 -3.94 -14.97
CA TRP A 375 37.48 -3.90 -13.58
C TRP A 375 38.18 -4.96 -12.71
N ASN A 376 39.15 -5.71 -13.27
CA ASN A 376 39.87 -6.77 -12.58
C ASN A 376 41.00 -6.25 -11.68
N CYS A 377 40.64 -5.91 -10.44
CA CYS A 377 41.58 -5.44 -9.44
C CYS A 377 42.65 -6.42 -8.95
N ALA A 378 42.55 -7.73 -9.22
CA ALA A 378 43.65 -8.63 -8.89
C ALA A 378 44.82 -8.48 -9.86
N ASN A 379 44.54 -8.17 -11.12
CA ASN A 379 45.53 -8.27 -12.21
C ASN A 379 45.83 -6.93 -12.89
N GLU A 380 45.01 -5.91 -12.66
CA GLU A 380 45.11 -4.63 -13.35
C GLU A 380 45.39 -3.49 -12.36
N ALA A 381 46.60 -2.95 -12.43
CA ALA A 381 46.95 -1.72 -11.74
C ALA A 381 46.05 -0.57 -12.26
N GLY A 382 45.30 0.06 -11.36
CA GLY A 382 44.38 1.15 -11.75
C GLY A 382 42.93 0.70 -12.01
N CYS A 383 42.55 -0.55 -11.74
CA CYS A 383 41.14 -1.00 -11.84
C CYS A 383 40.14 -0.08 -11.10
N GLU A 384 40.53 0.49 -9.94
CA GLU A 384 39.67 1.41 -9.18
C GLU A 384 39.46 2.72 -9.94
N ALA A 385 40.41 3.12 -10.79
CA ALA A 385 40.24 4.22 -11.72
C ALA A 385 39.23 3.84 -12.82
N ASN A 386 39.23 2.61 -13.32
CA ASN A 386 38.22 2.17 -14.28
C ASN A 386 36.81 2.15 -13.68
N TYR A 387 36.68 1.76 -12.41
CA TYR A 387 35.42 1.94 -11.68
C TYR A 387 35.05 3.41 -11.51
N ALA A 388 36.02 4.28 -11.23
CA ALA A 388 35.82 5.72 -11.06
C ALA A 388 35.53 6.45 -12.38
N ASP A 389 35.82 5.84 -13.51
CA ASP A 389 35.66 6.44 -14.82
C ASP A 389 34.26 6.18 -15.40
N PRO A 390 33.42 7.23 -15.52
CA PRO A 390 32.10 7.12 -16.11
C PRO A 390 32.09 6.53 -17.54
N ASP A 391 33.13 6.79 -18.34
CA ASP A 391 33.27 6.35 -19.74
C ASP A 391 33.34 4.83 -19.88
N ASN A 392 33.71 4.12 -18.82
CA ASN A 392 33.87 2.67 -18.85
C ASN A 392 32.57 1.89 -18.62
N TYR A 393 31.40 2.54 -18.64
CA TYR A 393 30.10 1.90 -18.47
C TYR A 393 29.27 1.96 -19.76
N ALA A 394 28.34 1.03 -19.92
CA ALA A 394 27.42 0.98 -21.07
C ALA A 394 25.96 0.81 -20.62
N PRO A 395 25.07 1.79 -20.91
CA PRO A 395 25.38 3.18 -21.29
C PRO A 395 26.35 3.87 -20.33
N ARG A 396 27.20 4.77 -20.85
CA ARG A 396 28.18 5.52 -20.05
C ARG A 396 27.46 6.41 -19.03
N PHE A 397 28.04 6.61 -17.84
CA PHE A 397 27.53 7.58 -16.87
C PHE A 397 27.95 9.01 -17.23
N PRO A 398 27.12 10.03 -17.04
CA PRO A 398 27.49 11.45 -17.22
C PRO A 398 28.76 11.89 -16.49
N VAL A 399 29.39 12.98 -16.91
CA VAL A 399 30.51 13.59 -16.17
C VAL A 399 30.14 14.97 -15.59
N ALA A 400 30.87 15.35 -14.52
CA ALA A 400 30.70 16.61 -13.80
C ALA A 400 30.71 17.86 -14.69
N ALA A 401 31.55 17.86 -15.73
CA ALA A 401 31.75 19.01 -16.61
C ALA A 401 30.53 19.31 -17.51
N GLU A 402 29.63 18.33 -17.66
CA GLU A 402 28.41 18.44 -18.47
C GLU A 402 27.22 18.96 -17.64
N VAL A 403 27.34 19.01 -16.30
CA VAL A 403 26.30 19.50 -15.38
C VAL A 403 26.71 20.85 -14.81
N ARG A 404 26.19 21.95 -15.38
CA ARG A 404 26.51 23.32 -14.93
C ARG A 404 26.09 23.59 -13.47
N ASP A 405 27.10 23.62 -12.59
CA ASP A 405 27.28 24.33 -11.31
C ASP A 405 26.09 25.09 -10.68
N ALA A 406 25.32 24.43 -9.81
CA ALA A 406 24.37 25.12 -8.92
C ALA A 406 24.78 25.15 -7.43
N TYR A 407 25.72 24.30 -6.98
CA TYR A 407 25.94 24.06 -5.54
C TYR A 407 27.41 23.92 -5.07
N GLY A 408 28.37 24.40 -5.87
CA GLY A 408 29.80 24.36 -5.51
C GLY A 408 30.52 23.07 -5.91
N CYS A 409 30.05 22.41 -6.96
CA CYS A 409 30.65 21.19 -7.48
C CYS A 409 31.88 21.54 -8.34
N ARG A 410 33.03 21.83 -7.72
CA ARG A 410 34.26 22.14 -8.47
C ARG A 410 35.07 20.89 -8.75
N GLU A 411 35.26 20.61 -10.05
CA GLU A 411 36.04 19.51 -10.64
C GLU A 411 35.54 18.09 -10.35
N ALA A 412 35.61 17.23 -11.38
CA ALA A 412 35.34 15.80 -11.31
C ALA A 412 36.41 15.09 -10.47
N ARG A 413 36.33 15.20 -9.14
CA ARG A 413 37.13 14.32 -8.27
C ARG A 413 36.42 12.98 -8.20
N GLY A 414 36.90 12.04 -9.02
CA GLY A 414 36.46 10.65 -9.09
C GLY A 414 36.40 10.02 -7.70
N ARG A 415 35.21 10.11 -7.10
CA ARG A 415 34.87 9.43 -5.86
C ARG A 415 35.08 7.94 -6.06
N ARG A 416 35.59 7.23 -5.07
CA ARG A 416 35.72 5.77 -5.15
C ARG A 416 34.39 5.13 -4.82
N PRO A 417 34.09 3.92 -5.32
CA PRO A 417 32.83 3.22 -5.03
C PRO A 417 32.48 3.06 -3.53
N ARG A 418 33.44 3.26 -2.62
CA ARG A 418 33.31 3.08 -1.16
C ARG A 418 33.21 4.37 -0.35
N ASP A 419 33.40 5.52 -0.97
CA ASP A 419 33.38 6.78 -0.21
C ASP A 419 31.96 6.99 0.35
N ALA A 420 31.80 7.65 1.50
CA ALA A 420 30.46 7.92 2.05
C ALA A 420 29.84 9.13 1.34
N LEU A 421 28.52 9.12 1.11
CA LEU A 421 27.79 10.30 0.62
C LEU A 421 27.79 11.37 1.71
N ASN A 422 27.89 12.64 1.34
CA ASN A 422 27.60 13.78 2.22
C ASN A 422 26.46 14.62 1.62
N GLY A 423 25.81 15.42 2.47
CA GLY A 423 24.70 16.28 2.05
C GLY A 423 25.14 17.44 1.15
N ILE A 424 24.15 18.22 0.66
CA ILE A 424 24.44 19.51 0.04
C ILE A 424 24.94 20.47 1.14
N PRO A 425 26.02 21.24 0.91
CA PRO A 425 26.56 22.13 1.91
C PRO A 425 25.58 23.24 2.27
N THR A 426 25.49 23.52 3.56
CA THR A 426 24.92 24.75 4.09
C THR A 426 25.83 25.92 3.75
N ARG A 427 25.25 27.07 3.41
CA ARG A 427 26.01 28.31 3.28
C ARG A 427 26.15 28.97 4.65
N ARG A 428 27.36 29.39 4.96
CA ARG A 428 27.68 30.28 6.07
C ARG A 428 27.02 31.65 5.85
N THR A 429 26.88 32.41 6.92
CA THR A 429 26.38 33.80 6.88
C THR A 429 27.22 34.75 6.02
N ASP A 430 28.48 34.40 5.73
CA ASP A 430 29.39 35.13 4.84
C ASP A 430 29.27 34.73 3.35
N GLY A 431 28.36 33.80 3.03
CA GLY A 431 28.10 33.33 1.67
C GLY A 431 29.01 32.19 1.19
N ALA A 432 30.01 31.78 1.97
CA ALA A 432 30.84 30.61 1.69
C ALA A 432 30.10 29.29 2.02
N LEU A 433 30.49 28.19 1.39
CA LEU A 433 29.97 26.86 1.72
C LEU A 433 30.66 26.34 2.99
N GLU A 434 29.90 25.72 3.92
CA GLU A 434 30.43 25.11 5.15
C GLU A 434 31.31 23.87 4.88
N ALA A 435 31.06 23.18 3.76
CA ALA A 435 31.84 22.06 3.24
C ALA A 435 31.63 21.95 1.71
N GLU A 436 32.37 21.09 1.00
CA GLU A 436 32.04 20.72 -0.39
C GLU A 436 31.13 19.49 -0.41
N SER A 437 30.15 19.46 -1.34
CA SER A 437 29.34 18.26 -1.56
C SER A 437 30.15 17.24 -2.37
N ASN A 438 30.18 16.00 -1.94
CA ASN A 438 30.66 14.85 -2.71
C ASN A 438 29.50 14.05 -3.34
N TYR A 439 28.27 14.57 -3.23
CA TYR A 439 27.11 14.05 -3.94
C TYR A 439 27.15 14.41 -5.42
N CYS A 440 27.76 15.56 -5.79
CA CYS A 440 27.99 15.86 -7.20
C CYS A 440 28.96 14.81 -7.76
N ASN A 441 28.59 14.18 -8.88
CA ASN A 441 29.50 13.36 -9.71
C ASN A 441 29.68 11.88 -9.29
N ASP A 442 28.71 11.25 -8.62
CA ASP A 442 28.75 9.79 -8.43
C ASP A 442 27.40 9.09 -8.67
N TYR A 443 27.25 8.64 -9.92
CA TYR A 443 26.03 8.06 -10.49
C TYR A 443 25.91 6.55 -10.25
N ARG A 444 26.94 5.92 -9.65
CA ARG A 444 27.02 4.46 -9.39
C ARG A 444 26.26 4.02 -8.15
N TYR A 445 25.89 4.94 -7.27
CA TYR A 445 24.99 4.66 -6.15
C TYR A 445 23.52 4.49 -6.59
N GLY A 446 23.24 4.72 -7.89
CA GLY A 446 21.92 4.57 -8.48
C GLY A 446 20.86 5.49 -7.86
N GLY A 447 21.27 6.56 -7.18
CA GLY A 447 20.39 7.40 -6.37
C GLY A 447 20.55 8.88 -6.66
N PHE A 448 19.59 9.67 -6.19
CA PHE A 448 19.56 11.11 -6.42
C PHE A 448 19.31 11.90 -5.12
N TYR A 449 19.49 13.23 -5.17
CA TYR A 449 19.19 14.09 -4.03
C TYR A 449 17.70 14.38 -3.94
N ASN A 450 17.07 13.89 -2.88
CA ASN A 450 15.67 14.14 -2.59
C ASN A 450 15.51 15.50 -1.93
N TRP A 451 14.95 16.47 -2.67
CA TRP A 451 14.77 17.84 -2.18
C TRP A 451 13.74 17.97 -1.06
N ARG A 452 12.71 17.11 -1.06
CA ARG A 452 11.72 17.09 0.01
C ARG A 452 12.38 16.69 1.32
N GLU A 453 13.20 15.64 1.32
CA GLU A 453 13.89 15.16 2.51
C GLU A 453 15.19 15.91 2.82
N ARG A 454 15.75 16.62 1.82
CA ARG A 454 17.09 17.23 1.85
C ARG A 454 18.21 16.24 2.13
N LYS A 455 18.13 15.06 1.52
CA LYS A 455 19.09 13.97 1.70
C LYS A 455 19.49 13.34 0.36
N PRO A 456 20.77 12.95 0.19
CA PRO A 456 21.16 12.10 -0.92
C PRO A 456 20.63 10.68 -0.69
N LEU A 457 19.96 10.08 -1.66
CA LEU A 457 19.41 8.73 -1.52
C LEU A 457 20.44 7.66 -1.88
N LEU A 458 20.51 6.60 -1.07
CA LEU A 458 21.10 5.31 -1.42
C LEU A 458 19.99 4.40 -1.93
N VAL A 459 20.04 4.03 -3.22
CA VAL A 459 18.91 3.38 -3.89
C VAL A 459 19.29 2.00 -4.41
N LEU A 460 18.48 0.99 -4.08
CA LEU A 460 18.49 -0.29 -4.80
C LEU A 460 17.66 -0.16 -6.07
N ASN A 461 18.29 -0.33 -7.22
CA ASN A 461 17.66 -0.16 -8.53
C ASN A 461 17.44 -1.49 -9.21
N VAL A 462 16.26 -1.68 -9.78
CA VAL A 462 15.86 -2.92 -10.43
C VAL A 462 15.24 -2.63 -11.80
N ASP A 463 15.92 -3.07 -12.86
CA ASP A 463 15.32 -3.27 -14.18
C ASP A 463 14.42 -4.52 -14.10
N TRP A 464 13.12 -4.29 -14.02
CA TRP A 464 12.18 -5.36 -13.70
C TRP A 464 12.02 -6.37 -14.83
N MET A 465 11.81 -5.91 -16.06
CA MET A 465 11.66 -6.80 -17.21
C MET A 465 12.92 -7.64 -17.43
N ALA A 466 14.13 -7.07 -17.28
CA ALA A 466 15.35 -7.85 -17.39
C ALA A 466 15.50 -8.90 -16.28
N LEU A 467 15.14 -8.56 -15.04
CA LEU A 467 15.15 -9.50 -13.92
C LEU A 467 14.14 -10.65 -14.12
N ASP A 468 12.92 -10.33 -14.57
CA ASP A 468 11.84 -11.30 -14.85
C ASP A 468 12.20 -12.28 -15.97
N GLU A 469 12.82 -11.78 -17.03
CA GLU A 469 13.32 -12.61 -18.13
C GLU A 469 14.49 -13.50 -17.70
N TRP A 470 15.46 -12.95 -16.96
CA TRP A 470 16.59 -13.73 -16.45
C TRP A 470 16.15 -14.86 -15.53
N ASN A 471 15.20 -14.58 -14.62
CA ASN A 471 14.66 -15.56 -13.69
C ASN A 471 14.18 -16.83 -14.41
N ARG A 472 13.59 -16.68 -15.61
CA ARG A 472 13.09 -17.81 -16.39
C ARG A 472 14.18 -18.52 -17.22
N GLN A 473 15.29 -17.85 -17.55
CA GLN A 473 16.35 -18.43 -18.38
C GLN A 473 17.49 -19.10 -17.59
N ASN A 474 17.80 -18.61 -16.40
CA ASN A 474 19.07 -18.92 -15.73
C ASN A 474 19.18 -20.34 -15.12
N GLY A 475 18.18 -21.21 -15.27
CA GLY A 475 18.17 -22.58 -14.73
C GLY A 475 18.18 -22.68 -13.19
N SER A 476 18.36 -21.57 -12.48
CA SER A 476 18.26 -21.40 -11.02
C SER A 476 17.38 -20.18 -10.74
N PRO A 477 16.04 -20.36 -10.74
CA PRO A 477 15.12 -19.25 -10.59
C PRO A 477 15.18 -18.65 -9.18
N LEU A 478 15.12 -17.32 -9.11
CA LEU A 478 14.94 -16.53 -7.90
C LEU A 478 13.52 -16.70 -7.32
N TRP A 479 12.51 -16.91 -8.16
CA TRP A 479 11.12 -17.21 -7.79
C TRP A 479 10.45 -18.13 -8.81
N ASN A 480 9.35 -18.78 -8.42
CA ASN A 480 8.52 -19.57 -9.34
C ASN A 480 7.66 -18.65 -10.21
N PRO A 481 7.82 -18.63 -11.55
CA PRO A 481 6.99 -17.80 -12.43
C PRO A 481 5.51 -18.15 -12.45
N GLY A 482 5.16 -19.40 -12.14
CA GLY A 482 3.78 -19.89 -12.07
C GLY A 482 3.19 -19.80 -10.66
N ASP A 483 3.76 -18.97 -9.78
CA ASP A 483 3.23 -18.78 -8.45
C ASP A 483 1.85 -18.11 -8.50
N THR A 484 0.90 -18.71 -7.78
CA THR A 484 -0.48 -18.26 -7.65
C THR A 484 -0.88 -18.08 -6.19
N THR A 485 0.06 -18.32 -5.25
CA THR A 485 -0.15 -18.04 -3.84
C THR A 485 -0.44 -16.55 -3.67
N ASP A 486 -1.32 -16.21 -2.74
CA ASP A 486 -1.71 -14.82 -2.47
C ASP A 486 -2.28 -13.99 -3.64
N GLY A 487 -2.61 -14.64 -4.76
CA GLY A 487 -3.09 -14.01 -5.98
C GLY A 487 -2.01 -13.73 -7.02
N GLY A 488 -0.74 -14.07 -6.75
CA GLY A 488 0.39 -13.91 -7.66
C GLY A 488 1.69 -13.56 -6.95
N LEU A 489 2.64 -13.01 -7.69
CA LEU A 489 4.00 -12.78 -7.22
C LEU A 489 4.08 -11.60 -6.23
N VAL A 490 4.77 -11.80 -5.11
CA VAL A 490 5.09 -10.75 -4.14
C VAL A 490 6.60 -10.56 -4.05
N VAL A 491 7.06 -9.37 -4.43
CA VAL A 491 8.48 -8.98 -4.40
C VAL A 491 8.70 -7.93 -3.33
N PHE A 492 9.60 -8.20 -2.39
CA PHE A 492 10.02 -7.25 -1.38
C PHE A 492 11.41 -6.71 -1.70
N LEU A 493 11.55 -5.40 -1.78
CA LEU A 493 12.82 -4.71 -2.00
C LEU A 493 13.15 -3.87 -0.76
N SER A 494 14.40 -3.94 -0.28
CA SER A 494 14.81 -3.21 0.92
C SER A 494 16.27 -2.76 0.86
N VAL A 495 16.62 -1.83 1.74
CA VAL A 495 18.00 -1.46 2.05
C VAL A 495 18.21 -1.65 3.55
N ARG A 496 19.17 -2.51 3.90
CA ARG A 496 19.55 -2.78 5.27
C ARG A 496 20.81 -1.99 5.60
N GLY A 497 20.72 -1.04 6.52
CA GLY A 497 21.84 -0.24 6.95
C GLY A 497 21.78 0.10 8.44
N PRO A 498 22.75 0.85 8.97
CA PRO A 498 22.82 1.19 10.40
C PRO A 498 21.66 2.07 10.90
N ASN A 499 20.89 2.69 10.00
CA ASN A 499 19.78 3.58 10.32
C ASN A 499 18.44 3.10 9.73
N SER A 500 18.28 1.81 9.43
CA SER A 500 17.05 1.30 8.80
C SER A 500 15.77 1.51 9.60
N ASP A 501 15.86 1.78 10.90
CA ASP A 501 14.75 2.06 11.81
C ASP A 501 14.49 3.57 12.05
N LYS A 502 15.22 4.45 11.36
CA LYS A 502 15.19 5.92 11.51
C LYS A 502 14.71 6.61 10.23
N ALA A 503 14.52 7.92 10.29
CA ALA A 503 14.36 8.76 9.11
C ALA A 503 15.63 8.76 8.25
N ASN A 504 15.80 7.73 7.46
CA ASN A 504 17.02 7.42 6.73
C ASN A 504 17.00 8.00 5.31
N ASN A 505 18.05 7.69 4.57
CA ASN A 505 18.22 8.09 3.18
C ASN A 505 18.15 6.89 2.23
N TYR A 506 17.40 5.87 2.59
CA TYR A 506 17.30 4.63 1.82
C TYR A 506 16.07 4.62 0.92
N ALA A 507 16.23 3.99 -0.23
CA ALA A 507 15.15 3.85 -1.18
C ALA A 507 15.34 2.63 -2.09
N VAL A 508 14.28 2.27 -2.78
CA VAL A 508 14.30 1.29 -3.87
C VAL A 508 13.66 1.91 -5.10
N ARG A 509 14.09 1.51 -6.29
CA ARG A 509 13.51 1.97 -7.54
C ARG A 509 13.30 0.82 -8.50
N ILE A 510 12.11 0.80 -9.09
CA ILE A 510 11.74 -0.11 -10.17
C ILE A 510 11.62 0.71 -11.44
N TYR A 511 12.25 0.24 -12.52
CA TYR A 511 12.14 0.80 -13.85
C TYR A 511 12.10 -0.31 -14.90
N ASP A 512 11.81 0.06 -16.15
CA ASP A 512 11.56 -0.90 -17.23
C ASP A 512 10.51 -1.95 -16.82
N ALA A 513 9.35 -1.45 -16.40
CA ALA A 513 8.26 -2.21 -15.82
C ALA A 513 6.93 -1.98 -16.54
N GLN A 514 6.99 -1.59 -17.81
CA GLN A 514 5.82 -1.47 -18.70
C GLN A 514 5.12 -2.83 -18.80
N ARG A 515 5.90 -3.91 -18.73
CA ARG A 515 5.43 -5.29 -18.54
C ARG A 515 5.80 -5.80 -17.15
N LEU A 516 4.84 -6.37 -16.44
CA LEU A 516 5.10 -6.93 -15.10
C LEU A 516 5.39 -8.44 -15.09
N THR A 517 4.97 -9.19 -16.11
CA THR A 517 5.18 -10.65 -16.15
C THR A 517 5.62 -11.10 -17.55
N PHE A 518 6.07 -12.34 -17.72
CA PHE A 518 6.58 -12.73 -19.03
C PHE A 518 5.48 -13.22 -19.98
N HIS A 519 4.48 -13.95 -19.46
CA HIS A 519 3.38 -14.52 -20.24
C HIS A 519 2.04 -13.85 -19.98
N GLU A 520 1.14 -13.99 -20.96
CA GLU A 520 -0.22 -13.45 -20.87
C GLU A 520 -1.07 -14.14 -19.78
N GLY A 521 -0.75 -15.37 -19.40
CA GLY A 521 -1.47 -16.11 -18.35
C GLY A 521 -0.93 -15.89 -16.95
N ASP A 522 0.22 -15.22 -16.80
CA ASP A 522 0.87 -15.05 -15.50
C ASP A 522 0.01 -14.18 -14.58
N SER A 523 0.05 -14.49 -13.28
CA SER A 523 -0.67 -13.79 -12.23
C SER A 523 -0.20 -12.33 -12.02
N GLY A 524 -0.87 -11.61 -11.13
CA GLY A 524 -0.49 -10.26 -10.75
C GLY A 524 0.85 -10.16 -10.03
N VAL A 525 1.35 -8.92 -9.84
CA VAL A 525 2.59 -8.66 -9.09
C VAL A 525 2.39 -7.53 -8.08
N THR A 526 2.81 -7.77 -6.84
CA THR A 526 2.91 -6.74 -5.81
C THR A 526 4.37 -6.48 -5.48
N PHE A 527 4.77 -5.21 -5.55
CA PHE A 527 6.09 -4.76 -5.10
C PHE A 527 5.94 -4.05 -3.76
N ALA A 528 6.67 -4.53 -2.76
CA ALA A 528 6.66 -3.98 -1.41
C ALA A 528 8.05 -3.50 -0.99
N SER A 529 8.09 -2.43 -0.19
CA SER A 529 9.32 -1.93 0.42
C SER A 529 9.04 -1.25 1.75
N ASP A 530 9.90 -1.52 2.73
CA ASP A 530 9.90 -0.85 4.03
C ASP A 530 10.50 0.56 3.96
N VAL A 531 11.12 0.95 2.85
CA VAL A 531 11.71 2.28 2.63
C VAL A 531 10.97 3.03 1.51
N ALA A 532 11.46 4.20 1.09
CA ALA A 532 10.85 4.94 -0.01
C ALA A 532 10.94 4.14 -1.33
N LEU A 533 9.80 3.93 -1.99
CA LEU A 533 9.72 3.22 -3.27
C LEU A 533 9.50 4.22 -4.40
N TYR A 534 10.35 4.11 -5.42
CA TYR A 534 10.31 4.89 -6.64
C TYR A 534 9.90 4.01 -7.81
N VAL A 535 9.01 4.52 -8.65
CA VAL A 535 8.78 3.99 -9.99
C VAL A 535 9.31 4.99 -11.00
N ALA A 536 10.11 4.53 -11.96
CA ALA A 536 10.65 5.36 -13.02
C ALA A 536 10.19 4.89 -14.40
N GLY A 537 9.57 5.83 -15.11
CA GLY A 537 8.98 5.59 -16.42
C GLY A 537 7.62 4.89 -16.38
N ASN A 538 7.22 4.34 -17.52
CA ASN A 538 5.93 3.68 -17.68
C ASN A 538 5.87 2.38 -16.85
N PHE A 539 4.74 2.12 -16.19
CA PHE A 539 4.54 0.98 -15.32
C PHE A 539 3.21 0.27 -15.60
N ASN A 540 3.28 -1.05 -15.85
CA ASN A 540 2.16 -1.94 -16.15
C ASN A 540 1.26 -1.47 -17.32
N CYS A 541 1.83 -0.63 -18.18
CA CYS A 541 1.20 -0.13 -19.39
C CYS A 541 2.28 0.43 -20.34
N ALA A 542 2.04 0.36 -21.64
CA ALA A 542 2.88 0.97 -22.67
C ALA A 542 2.55 2.46 -22.89
N ASP A 543 3.32 3.15 -23.74
CA ASP A 543 3.18 4.59 -24.02
C ASP A 543 1.78 4.96 -24.56
N PRO A 544 1.20 6.09 -24.13
CA PRO A 544 -0.06 6.56 -24.69
C PRO A 544 0.17 7.44 -25.94
N GLU A 545 -0.66 7.24 -26.98
CA GLU A 545 -0.59 8.01 -28.22
C GLU A 545 -0.60 9.54 -28.01
N GLU A 546 0.14 10.27 -28.86
CA GLU A 546 0.28 11.73 -28.83
C GLU A 546 -1.04 12.51 -28.99
N SER A 547 -2.05 11.88 -29.60
CA SER A 547 -3.36 12.45 -29.90
C SER A 547 -4.32 12.53 -28.69
N VAL A 548 -4.08 11.80 -27.60
CA VAL A 548 -4.98 11.78 -26.42
C VAL A 548 -4.77 13.03 -25.56
N ARG A 549 -5.42 14.15 -25.95
CA ARG A 549 -5.16 15.47 -25.34
C ARG A 549 -6.09 15.88 -24.21
N ASP A 550 -7.22 15.23 -23.98
CA ASP A 550 -8.11 15.40 -22.83
C ASP A 550 -9.12 14.24 -22.83
N SER A 551 -8.99 13.32 -21.88
CA SER A 551 -9.82 12.12 -21.77
C SER A 551 -10.43 12.08 -20.38
N THR A 552 -11.74 11.84 -20.33
CA THR A 552 -12.46 11.47 -19.10
C THR A 552 -12.40 9.97 -18.82
N ASP A 553 -11.75 9.22 -19.70
CA ASP A 553 -11.61 7.77 -19.62
C ASP A 553 -10.15 7.40 -19.27
N PRO A 554 -9.94 6.27 -18.57
CA PRO A 554 -8.61 5.74 -18.29
C PRO A 554 -7.84 5.47 -19.57
N MET A 555 -6.52 5.39 -19.45
CA MET A 555 -5.69 4.97 -20.58
C MET A 555 -6.01 3.50 -20.90
N PRO A 556 -6.30 3.12 -22.15
CA PRO A 556 -6.50 1.72 -22.46
C PRO A 556 -5.15 1.00 -22.40
N CYS A 557 -5.05 0.09 -21.44
CA CYS A 557 -3.89 -0.74 -21.14
C CYS A 557 -4.39 -2.20 -21.02
N GLY A 558 -4.84 -2.84 -22.11
CA GLY A 558 -5.63 -4.08 -22.00
C GLY A 558 -5.93 -4.84 -23.31
N PRO A 559 -6.32 -6.14 -23.25
CA PRO A 559 -6.84 -6.88 -24.39
C PRO A 559 -8.15 -6.24 -24.89
N GLY A 560 -8.28 -6.01 -26.19
CA GLY A 560 -9.44 -5.34 -26.77
C GLY A 560 -9.33 -3.81 -26.86
N ASP A 561 -8.16 -3.23 -26.56
CA ASP A 561 -7.83 -1.87 -27.02
C ASP A 561 -7.89 -1.85 -28.57
N ARG A 562 -8.59 -0.88 -29.15
CA ARG A 562 -8.65 -0.68 -30.62
C ARG A 562 -7.28 -0.37 -31.24
N ARG A 563 -6.23 -0.22 -30.42
CA ARG A 563 -4.83 0.09 -30.77
C ARG A 563 -3.82 -1.03 -30.48
N ASP A 564 -4.27 -2.21 -30.06
CA ASP A 564 -3.50 -3.35 -29.52
C ASP A 564 -2.07 -3.54 -30.05
N ARG A 565 -1.07 -3.59 -29.14
CA ARG A 565 0.32 -4.00 -29.47
C ARG A 565 0.87 -5.14 -28.56
N THR A 566 -0.02 -6.03 -28.12
CA THR A 566 0.15 -7.39 -27.54
C THR A 566 0.37 -7.56 -26.03
N VAL A 567 -0.29 -6.73 -25.19
CA VAL A 567 -0.21 -6.77 -23.71
C VAL A 567 -1.52 -6.33 -23.05
N GLY A 568 -1.93 -7.02 -21.96
CA GLY A 568 -2.88 -6.51 -20.98
C GLY A 568 -2.24 -6.12 -19.64
N LYS A 569 -2.76 -5.09 -18.95
CA LYS A 569 -2.37 -4.80 -17.56
C LYS A 569 -2.52 -6.03 -16.66
N ARG A 570 -1.59 -6.21 -15.72
CA ARG A 570 -1.70 -7.23 -14.66
C ARG A 570 -2.31 -6.62 -13.41
N PRO A 571 -3.07 -7.37 -12.61
CA PRO A 571 -3.36 -6.96 -11.24
C PRO A 571 -2.05 -6.61 -10.53
N SER A 572 -1.87 -5.35 -10.13
CA SER A 572 -0.61 -4.93 -9.54
C SER A 572 -0.74 -3.89 -8.45
N SER A 573 0.18 -3.94 -7.49
CA SER A 573 0.28 -2.93 -6.45
C SER A 573 1.71 -2.55 -6.13
N LEU A 574 1.88 -1.27 -5.76
CA LEU A 574 3.11 -0.71 -5.20
C LEU A 574 2.83 -0.37 -3.74
N VAL A 575 3.63 -0.96 -2.85
CA VAL A 575 3.55 -0.80 -1.40
C VAL A 575 4.88 -0.24 -0.92
N GLY A 576 4.87 0.92 -0.27
CA GLY A 576 6.10 1.59 0.17
C GLY A 576 5.91 2.33 1.48
N ASP A 577 7.01 2.74 2.12
CA ASP A 577 6.91 3.75 3.17
C ASP A 577 6.36 5.06 2.59
N THR A 578 6.90 5.45 1.42
CA THR A 578 6.39 6.51 0.55
C THR A 578 6.42 6.04 -0.89
N LEU A 579 5.49 6.52 -1.72
CA LEU A 579 5.49 6.27 -3.16
C LEU A 579 5.89 7.52 -3.91
N ASN A 580 6.83 7.34 -4.84
CA ASN A 580 7.44 8.41 -5.58
C ASN A 580 7.42 8.06 -7.07
N VAL A 581 7.05 9.02 -7.91
CA VAL A 581 6.98 8.83 -9.36
C VAL A 581 8.02 9.71 -10.03
N LEU A 582 8.87 9.06 -10.83
CA LEU A 582 9.81 9.68 -11.74
C LEU A 582 9.33 9.40 -13.16
N SER A 583 9.17 10.46 -13.95
CA SER A 583 8.77 10.32 -15.33
C SER A 583 9.84 9.57 -16.12
N CYS A 584 9.47 9.14 -17.31
CA CYS A 584 10.42 8.58 -18.27
C CYS A 584 11.57 9.52 -18.69
N ALA A 585 11.57 10.80 -18.27
CA ALA A 585 12.77 11.64 -18.37
C ALA A 585 13.97 11.04 -17.60
N TRP A 586 13.69 10.16 -16.64
CA TRP A 586 14.66 9.54 -15.75
C TRP A 586 15.20 8.20 -16.24
N VAL A 587 14.85 7.73 -17.44
CA VAL A 587 15.34 6.45 -18.00
C VAL A 587 15.86 6.68 -19.42
N SER A 588 17.02 6.11 -19.76
CA SER A 588 17.55 6.20 -21.13
C SER A 588 18.33 4.97 -21.59
N GLN A 589 18.55 4.89 -22.91
CA GLN A 589 19.38 3.89 -23.60
C GLN A 589 20.68 4.46 -24.19
N VAL A 590 20.83 5.79 -24.29
CA VAL A 590 21.95 6.46 -24.99
C VAL A 590 22.29 7.82 -24.38
N TRP A 591 23.52 8.27 -24.68
CA TRP A 591 24.05 9.62 -24.44
C TRP A 591 23.32 10.68 -25.27
N GLU A 592 22.83 11.74 -24.62
CA GLU A 592 22.28 12.92 -25.32
C GLU A 592 23.18 14.13 -25.04
N GLU A 593 24.14 14.41 -25.93
CA GLU A 593 24.72 15.75 -26.10
C GLU A 593 25.36 15.96 -27.50
N GLY A 594 24.70 15.45 -28.57
CA GLY A 594 25.26 15.48 -29.94
C GLY A 594 24.36 15.98 -31.10
N GLY A 595 23.06 16.26 -30.90
CA GLY A 595 22.16 16.72 -31.99
C GLY A 595 20.89 15.89 -32.13
N PRO A 596 20.01 16.20 -33.11
CA PRO A 596 18.67 15.60 -33.21
C PRO A 596 18.77 14.11 -33.62
N GLY A 597 18.45 13.22 -32.67
CA GLY A 597 18.51 11.76 -32.80
C GLY A 597 19.46 11.21 -31.74
N ASP A 598 19.05 10.57 -30.65
CA ASP A 598 17.88 9.72 -30.44
C ASP A 598 17.16 10.05 -29.13
N ASP A 599 15.92 10.47 -29.27
CA ASP A 599 14.99 10.69 -28.19
C ASP A 599 14.72 9.35 -27.44
N PRO A 600 14.72 9.25 -26.10
CA PRO A 600 14.11 8.10 -25.38
C PRO A 600 12.65 7.83 -25.78
N TRP A 601 12.07 8.74 -26.58
CA TRP A 601 10.77 8.70 -27.24
C TRP A 601 10.83 8.37 -28.74
N ASN A 602 11.94 7.87 -29.28
CA ASN A 602 11.93 7.18 -30.56
C ASN A 602 11.27 5.79 -30.39
N ALA A 603 10.93 5.10 -31.49
CA ALA A 603 10.27 3.79 -31.42
C ALA A 603 11.06 2.72 -30.66
N SER A 604 12.37 2.91 -30.47
CA SER A 604 13.29 1.99 -29.79
C SER A 604 13.52 2.30 -28.30
N GLY A 605 13.13 3.48 -27.82
CA GLY A 605 13.40 3.99 -26.48
C GLY A 605 12.56 3.37 -25.34
N PRO A 606 12.98 3.55 -24.07
CA PRO A 606 12.45 2.82 -22.92
C PRO A 606 10.95 2.90 -22.79
N CYS A 607 10.39 4.08 -22.94
CA CYS A 607 8.99 4.28 -22.64
C CYS A 607 8.07 4.10 -23.85
N ARG A 608 8.59 4.11 -25.09
CA ARG A 608 7.81 3.88 -26.33
C ARG A 608 7.93 2.50 -26.92
N ARG A 609 8.99 1.76 -26.63
CA ARG A 609 9.21 0.44 -27.21
C ARG A 609 8.08 -0.51 -26.82
N GLU A 610 7.43 -1.05 -27.85
CA GLU A 610 6.46 -2.13 -27.69
C GLU A 610 7.14 -3.37 -27.16
N PHE A 611 6.40 -4.13 -26.35
CA PHE A 611 6.85 -5.41 -25.84
C PHE A 611 5.79 -6.48 -26.09
N ARG A 612 6.25 -7.72 -26.25
CA ARG A 612 5.36 -8.87 -26.50
C ARG A 612 5.52 -9.92 -25.42
N TRP A 613 4.40 -10.51 -24.99
CA TRP A 613 4.45 -11.68 -24.12
C TRP A 613 5.26 -12.81 -24.76
N GLY A 614 5.97 -13.57 -23.93
CA GLY A 614 6.73 -14.73 -24.41
C GLY A 614 8.01 -14.41 -25.19
N ARG A 615 8.40 -13.13 -25.33
CA ARG A 615 9.62 -12.72 -26.02
C ARG A 615 10.69 -12.24 -25.03
N TRP A 616 11.92 -12.69 -25.26
CA TRP A 616 13.12 -12.37 -24.47
C TRP A 616 13.74 -11.03 -24.87
N GLU A 617 12.96 -9.97 -24.86
CA GLU A 617 13.35 -8.70 -25.46
C GLU A 617 14.54 -8.03 -24.77
N ARG A 618 14.71 -8.27 -23.47
CA ARG A 618 15.85 -7.77 -22.68
C ARG A 618 17.03 -8.72 -22.71
N MET A 619 16.80 -10.03 -22.78
CA MET A 619 17.91 -10.99 -22.79
C MET A 619 18.60 -11.15 -24.16
N LEU A 620 18.01 -10.64 -25.24
CA LEU A 620 18.61 -10.58 -26.58
C LEU A 620 19.59 -9.41 -26.79
N ALA A 621 19.74 -8.53 -25.80
CA ALA A 621 20.57 -7.33 -25.89
C ALA A 621 22.09 -7.60 -25.75
N SER A 622 22.92 -6.72 -26.31
CA SER A 622 24.38 -6.67 -26.19
C SER A 622 24.78 -5.97 -24.88
N TRP A 623 24.43 -6.58 -23.75
CA TRP A 623 24.75 -6.10 -22.40
C TRP A 623 26.25 -5.87 -22.22
N GLY A 624 26.63 -4.65 -21.81
CA GLY A 624 28.02 -4.29 -21.61
C GLY A 624 28.83 -4.17 -22.91
N SER A 625 28.21 -4.08 -24.09
CA SER A 625 28.95 -3.84 -25.34
C SER A 625 29.43 -2.39 -25.44
N PRO A 626 30.68 -2.14 -25.90
CA PRO A 626 31.14 -0.81 -26.31
C PRO A 626 30.26 -0.16 -27.39
N ASP A 627 29.52 -0.94 -28.18
CA ASP A 627 28.62 -0.42 -29.21
C ASP A 627 27.44 0.37 -28.62
N CYS A 628 27.14 0.18 -27.33
CA CYS A 628 26.18 0.98 -26.58
C CYS A 628 26.72 2.36 -26.12
N VAL A 629 27.92 2.75 -26.57
CA VAL A 629 28.60 4.00 -26.22
C VAL A 629 28.72 4.96 -27.42
N ASP A 630 28.53 4.50 -28.66
CA ASP A 630 28.82 5.30 -29.88
C ASP A 630 27.55 5.72 -30.66
N PRO A 631 27.08 6.98 -30.55
CA PRO A 631 25.94 7.49 -31.32
C PRO A 631 26.21 7.56 -32.84
N ALA A 632 27.47 7.49 -33.31
CA ALA A 632 27.80 7.54 -34.73
C ALA A 632 27.69 6.18 -35.45
N ARG A 633 27.53 5.07 -34.70
CA ARG A 633 27.43 3.70 -35.26
C ARG A 633 26.00 3.20 -35.49
N GLY A 634 24.99 3.98 -35.15
CA GLY A 634 23.62 3.76 -35.61
C GLY A 634 22.93 2.50 -35.09
N GLU A 635 23.39 1.90 -33.98
CA GLU A 635 22.65 0.82 -33.30
C GLU A 635 21.55 1.39 -32.40
N SER A 636 20.67 2.20 -32.99
CA SER A 636 19.41 2.63 -32.40
C SER A 636 18.38 1.50 -32.54
N GLY A 637 18.53 0.44 -31.75
CA GLY A 637 17.55 -0.65 -31.75
C GLY A 637 17.88 -1.75 -30.77
N GLY A 638 16.88 -2.19 -29.99
CA GLY A 638 16.83 -3.54 -29.42
C GLY A 638 17.78 -3.88 -28.27
N ALA A 639 19.03 -3.41 -28.31
CA ALA A 639 20.18 -4.17 -27.85
C ALA A 639 21.00 -3.51 -26.74
N CYS A 640 20.65 -2.32 -26.25
CA CYS A 640 21.33 -1.69 -25.12
C CYS A 640 20.48 -1.72 -23.84
N PRO A 641 21.12 -1.93 -22.66
CA PRO A 641 20.41 -1.93 -21.39
C PRO A 641 19.96 -0.51 -21.02
N TYR A 642 18.85 -0.41 -20.28
CA TYR A 642 18.42 0.87 -19.76
C TYR A 642 19.21 1.28 -18.55
N ARG A 643 19.37 2.59 -18.38
CA ARG A 643 19.91 3.17 -17.17
C ARG A 643 19.06 4.31 -16.66
N PRO A 644 18.91 4.41 -15.33
CA PRO A 644 18.37 5.60 -14.72
C PRO A 644 19.30 6.82 -14.87
N ARG A 645 18.72 8.01 -15.06
CA ARG A 645 19.43 9.29 -15.22
C ARG A 645 19.59 10.04 -13.89
N ASP A 646 20.30 9.43 -12.94
CA ASP A 646 20.44 9.88 -11.54
C ASP A 646 21.15 11.22 -11.34
N GLU A 647 21.72 11.73 -12.42
CA GLU A 647 22.56 12.92 -12.53
C GLU A 647 21.82 14.25 -12.53
N ARG A 648 20.50 14.21 -12.75
CA ARG A 648 19.65 15.36 -12.99
C ARG A 648 18.85 15.74 -11.76
N SER A 649 19.44 15.59 -10.56
CA SER A 649 18.89 16.21 -9.35
C SER A 649 18.40 17.60 -9.73
N THR A 650 17.12 17.88 -9.50
CA THR A 650 16.44 19.05 -10.05
C THR A 650 17.36 20.24 -9.88
N THR A 651 17.85 20.76 -11.01
CA THR A 651 18.76 21.90 -11.02
C THR A 651 18.22 22.94 -10.06
N GLY A 652 19.08 23.68 -9.37
CA GLY A 652 18.64 24.64 -8.35
C GLY A 652 17.69 25.74 -8.79
N SER A 653 17.26 25.74 -10.05
CA SER A 653 16.02 26.38 -10.47
C SER A 653 14.83 25.94 -9.60
N ALA A 654 13.86 26.82 -9.43
CA ALA A 654 12.67 26.58 -8.60
C ALA A 654 11.74 25.47 -9.16
N SER A 655 12.13 24.80 -10.25
CA SER A 655 11.26 23.98 -11.08
C SER A 655 11.80 22.57 -11.32
N GLY A 656 13.11 22.37 -11.43
CA GLY A 656 13.70 21.08 -11.81
C GLY A 656 13.69 20.77 -13.31
N HIS A 657 14.15 19.57 -13.70
CA HIS A 657 14.16 19.16 -15.12
C HIS A 657 12.73 18.96 -15.64
N PRO A 658 12.50 19.25 -16.94
CA PRO A 658 11.20 19.01 -17.55
C PRO A 658 10.90 17.51 -17.55
N SER A 659 9.77 17.15 -16.94
CA SER A 659 9.24 15.81 -16.93
C SER A 659 8.80 15.44 -18.34
N ARG A 660 8.57 14.15 -18.52
CA ARG A 660 8.00 13.61 -19.74
C ARG A 660 6.72 12.87 -19.46
N ARG A 661 6.02 12.50 -20.54
CA ARG A 661 4.76 11.78 -20.42
C ARG A 661 5.02 10.42 -19.75
N THR A 662 4.15 10.01 -18.84
CA THR A 662 4.31 8.76 -18.09
C THR A 662 2.96 8.21 -17.66
N VAL A 663 2.82 6.88 -17.71
CA VAL A 663 1.64 6.13 -17.28
C VAL A 663 2.02 5.19 -16.16
N VAL A 664 1.22 5.15 -15.11
CA VAL A 664 1.32 4.14 -14.05
C VAL A 664 -0.04 3.50 -13.84
N ASN A 665 -0.13 2.19 -14.05
CA ASN A 665 -1.29 1.39 -13.66
C ASN A 665 -0.91 0.48 -12.47
N ALA A 666 -1.34 0.84 -11.27
CA ALA A 666 -1.14 0.04 -10.06
C ALA A 666 -1.98 0.57 -8.89
N ALA A 667 -2.39 -0.29 -7.98
CA ALA A 667 -2.84 0.14 -6.67
C ALA A 667 -1.65 0.62 -5.83
N PHE A 668 -1.83 1.74 -5.12
CA PHE A 668 -0.81 2.38 -4.30
C PHE A 668 -1.19 2.26 -2.82
N LEU A 669 -0.29 1.70 -2.00
CA LEU A 669 -0.41 1.64 -0.55
C LEU A 669 0.84 2.21 0.12
N ALA A 670 0.73 3.33 0.81
CA ALA A 670 1.86 3.97 1.46
C ALA A 670 1.46 4.94 2.57
N GLY A 671 2.47 5.38 3.32
CA GLY A 671 2.32 6.47 4.24
C GLY A 671 2.03 7.79 3.51
N ASN A 672 1.18 8.63 4.09
CA ASN A 672 0.91 9.98 3.59
C ASN A 672 1.31 11.06 4.60
N ASP A 673 1.98 12.11 4.15
CA ASP A 673 2.29 13.27 4.98
C ASP A 673 1.08 14.20 5.01
N ALA A 674 0.32 14.16 6.11
CA ALA A 674 -0.76 15.12 6.31
C ALA A 674 -0.20 16.55 6.48
N THR A 675 -0.99 17.56 6.13
CA THR A 675 -0.70 18.92 6.60
C THR A 675 -0.65 18.93 8.13
N TRP A 676 0.37 19.61 8.67
CA TRP A 676 0.64 19.70 10.11
C TRP A 676 1.20 21.09 10.42
N CYS A 677 1.16 21.58 11.66
CA CYS A 677 1.99 22.70 12.10
C CYS A 677 2.13 22.74 13.62
N PRO A 678 3.18 23.37 14.19
CA PRO A 678 3.38 23.39 15.64
C PRO A 678 2.24 24.03 16.42
N SER A 679 1.58 25.05 15.85
CA SER A 679 0.44 25.72 16.47
C SER A 679 -0.85 24.90 16.44
N ASN A 680 -0.96 23.96 15.51
CA ASN A 680 -2.11 23.08 15.37
C ASN A 680 -1.69 21.75 14.74
N PRO A 681 -1.38 20.71 15.54
CA PRO A 681 -0.94 19.41 15.03
C PRO A 681 -1.94 18.71 14.11
N ARG A 682 -3.21 19.13 14.07
CA ARG A 682 -4.19 18.64 13.09
C ARG A 682 -4.00 19.24 11.69
N GLY A 683 -3.11 20.22 11.53
CA GLY A 683 -2.87 20.88 10.24
C GLY A 683 -3.91 21.92 9.85
N VAL A 684 -4.87 22.23 10.74
CA VAL A 684 -5.95 23.17 10.44
C VAL A 684 -5.48 24.60 10.70
N ASP A 685 -5.62 25.46 9.69
CA ASP A 685 -5.33 26.90 9.76
C ASP A 685 -3.90 27.20 10.24
N CYS A 686 -2.92 26.61 9.57
CA CYS A 686 -1.49 26.75 9.83
C CYS A 686 -0.89 28.12 9.41
N ASN A 687 -1.71 29.19 9.41
CA ASN A 687 -1.34 30.57 9.11
C ASN A 687 -0.53 30.76 7.82
N SER A 688 -1.00 30.21 6.70
CA SER A 688 -0.34 30.40 5.40
C SER A 688 -0.96 31.56 4.61
N ALA A 689 -0.17 32.62 4.39
CA ALA A 689 -0.23 33.28 3.08
C ALA A 689 0.11 32.19 2.06
N ALA A 690 -0.89 31.67 1.33
CA ALA A 690 -0.79 30.62 0.30
C ALA A 690 0.44 29.68 0.39
N ALA A 691 0.29 28.51 1.02
CA ALA A 691 1.33 27.48 1.21
C ALA A 691 2.48 27.88 2.17
N GLY A 692 2.17 27.83 3.46
CA GLY A 692 3.11 28.03 4.57
C GLY A 692 4.17 26.92 4.63
N PRO A 693 5.19 27.05 5.48
CA PRO A 693 6.30 26.09 5.54
C PRO A 693 5.91 24.68 5.98
N TRP A 694 4.68 24.48 6.47
CA TRP A 694 4.18 23.24 7.05
C TRP A 694 3.11 22.53 6.22
N TYR A 695 2.80 23.07 5.04
CA TYR A 695 1.91 22.40 4.10
C TYR A 695 2.62 21.18 3.50
N SER A 696 1.95 20.02 3.55
CA SER A 696 2.37 18.77 2.88
C SER A 696 1.39 18.33 1.81
N GLY A 697 0.09 18.62 1.98
CA GLY A 697 -0.98 18.22 1.06
C GLY A 697 -1.71 16.95 1.51
N GLY A 698 -2.46 16.33 0.59
CA GLY A 698 -3.12 15.04 0.77
C GLY A 698 -3.15 14.28 -0.55
N LEU A 699 -4.34 13.96 -1.06
CA LEU A 699 -4.50 13.17 -2.29
C LEU A 699 -3.69 13.76 -3.46
N GLU A 700 -3.71 15.09 -3.62
CA GLU A 700 -2.96 15.81 -4.64
C GLU A 700 -1.44 15.54 -4.65
N ASN A 701 -0.88 15.19 -3.50
CA ASN A 701 0.56 15.01 -3.31
C ASN A 701 0.89 13.62 -2.73
N TYR A 702 -0.05 12.68 -2.84
CA TYR A 702 0.14 11.33 -2.33
C TYR A 702 1.32 10.65 -3.05
N PRO A 703 1.38 10.59 -4.41
CA PRO A 703 2.64 10.35 -5.08
C PRO A 703 3.52 11.59 -4.91
N ARG A 704 4.74 11.37 -4.43
CA ARG A 704 5.76 12.41 -4.36
C ARG A 704 6.44 12.54 -5.73
N PHE A 705 6.64 13.77 -6.17
CA PHE A 705 7.23 14.09 -7.48
C PHE A 705 8.53 14.86 -7.33
N HIS A 706 9.52 14.58 -8.17
CA HIS A 706 10.87 15.13 -8.03
C HIS A 706 11.34 15.86 -9.29
N GLU A 707 10.43 16.42 -10.07
CA GLU A 707 10.75 17.04 -11.36
C GLU A 707 9.69 18.07 -11.79
N CYS A 708 9.95 18.81 -12.85
CA CYS A 708 9.04 19.82 -13.33
C CYS A 708 8.03 19.26 -14.34
N TRP A 709 6.75 19.15 -13.97
CA TRP A 709 5.75 18.61 -14.90
C TRP A 709 5.12 19.66 -15.82
N ALA A 710 3.88 20.08 -15.57
CA ALA A 710 3.08 20.79 -16.57
C ALA A 710 3.59 22.20 -16.89
N SER A 711 4.01 22.98 -15.89
CA SER A 711 4.30 24.42 -16.07
C SER A 711 5.72 24.75 -16.54
N CYS A 712 6.63 23.77 -16.65
CA CYS A 712 7.94 23.96 -17.29
C CYS A 712 8.00 23.53 -18.75
N ASN A 713 6.93 22.90 -19.24
CA ASN A 713 6.97 22.19 -20.51
C ASN A 713 6.14 22.99 -21.53
N THR A 714 6.73 24.09 -22.02
CA THR A 714 6.03 25.10 -22.85
C THR A 714 6.39 25.02 -24.34
N GLY A 715 7.21 24.06 -24.76
CA GLY A 715 7.74 23.97 -26.13
C GLY A 715 7.35 22.70 -26.87
N GLY A 716 6.21 22.67 -27.56
CA GLY A 716 5.88 21.65 -28.58
C GLY A 716 4.93 20.52 -28.17
N ALA A 717 4.33 19.86 -29.18
CA ALA A 717 3.23 18.89 -29.07
C ALA A 717 3.50 17.64 -28.18
N ASP A 718 4.78 17.26 -28.05
CA ASP A 718 5.23 16.08 -27.32
C ASP A 718 5.81 16.39 -25.93
N PHE A 719 5.80 17.66 -25.53
CA PHE A 719 6.45 18.20 -24.33
C PHE A 719 5.43 18.65 -23.28
N ASN A 720 4.40 17.85 -22.96
CA ASN A 720 3.34 18.31 -22.04
C ASN A 720 3.45 17.79 -20.60
N GLY A 721 4.55 17.16 -20.19
CA GLY A 721 4.78 16.73 -18.80
C GLY A 721 3.54 16.06 -18.18
N ARG A 722 2.94 15.10 -18.88
CA ARG A 722 1.64 14.50 -18.52
C ARG A 722 1.82 13.23 -17.69
N PHE A 723 1.04 13.11 -16.62
CA PHE A 723 0.99 11.90 -15.81
C PHE A 723 -0.41 11.30 -15.85
N TRP A 724 -0.51 10.06 -16.35
CA TRP A 724 -1.73 9.25 -16.24
C TRP A 724 -1.55 8.22 -15.14
N TYR A 725 -2.56 8.14 -14.30
CA TYR A 725 -2.62 7.14 -13.24
C TYR A 725 -3.95 6.41 -13.35
N GLU A 726 -3.89 5.08 -13.26
CA GLU A 726 -5.07 4.23 -13.10
C GLU A 726 -4.80 3.26 -11.94
N GLY A 727 -5.61 3.30 -10.88
CA GLY A 727 -5.34 2.50 -9.70
C GLY A 727 -6.20 2.85 -8.49
N SER A 728 -5.62 2.72 -7.30
CA SER A 728 -6.27 3.01 -6.01
C SER A 728 -5.26 3.65 -5.07
N PHE A 729 -5.59 4.76 -4.41
CA PHE A 729 -4.73 5.36 -3.38
C PHE A 729 -5.19 4.95 -1.98
N VAL A 730 -4.33 4.28 -1.22
CA VAL A 730 -4.64 3.84 0.15
C VAL A 730 -3.57 4.35 1.13
N ALA A 731 -3.93 5.37 1.92
CA ALA A 731 -3.13 5.86 3.04
C ALA A 731 -3.62 5.24 4.34
N LEU A 732 -2.83 4.39 5.00
CA LEU A 732 -3.20 3.82 6.30
C LEU A 732 -2.67 4.64 7.48
N SER A 733 -1.48 5.23 7.33
CA SER A 733 -0.80 6.01 8.36
C SER A 733 0.17 7.03 7.75
N ALA A 734 0.92 7.75 8.60
CA ALA A 734 2.07 8.56 8.17
C ALA A 734 3.26 7.67 7.77
N PRO A 735 4.16 8.11 6.88
CA PRO A 735 5.40 7.38 6.62
C PRO A 735 6.31 7.35 7.86
N ARG A 736 7.19 6.35 7.95
CA ARG A 736 8.07 6.09 9.10
C ARG A 736 9.49 6.60 8.91
N HIS A 737 10.00 6.61 7.69
CA HIS A 737 11.41 6.88 7.40
C HIS A 737 11.63 8.26 6.77
N THR A 738 10.76 9.23 7.07
CA THR A 738 10.80 10.57 6.47
C THR A 738 11.01 11.65 7.52
N CYS A 739 11.51 12.82 7.10
CA CYS A 739 11.65 13.96 7.98
C CYS A 739 10.33 14.55 8.45
N PHE A 740 9.25 14.36 7.69
CA PHE A 740 7.92 14.76 8.12
C PHE A 740 7.55 14.09 9.44
N ALA A 741 7.74 12.77 9.54
CA ALA A 741 7.38 12.00 10.73
C ALA A 741 8.18 12.42 11.97
N VAL A 742 9.47 12.74 11.78
CA VAL A 742 10.34 13.25 12.87
C VAL A 742 9.88 14.63 13.34
N ILE A 743 9.62 15.55 12.41
CA ILE A 743 9.29 16.95 12.73
C ILE A 743 7.88 17.08 13.30
N ALA A 744 6.91 16.37 12.72
CA ALA A 744 5.53 16.39 13.18
C ALA A 744 5.37 15.76 14.57
N GLY A 745 6.31 14.89 14.96
CA GLY A 745 6.35 14.27 16.29
C GLY A 745 5.07 13.50 16.62
N LEU A 746 4.42 12.94 15.59
CA LEU A 746 3.15 12.24 15.72
C LEU A 746 3.31 11.09 16.71
N ARG A 747 2.36 10.99 17.64
CA ARG A 747 2.33 9.93 18.65
C ARG A 747 1.41 8.82 18.18
N PRO A 748 1.62 7.55 18.56
CA PRO A 748 0.76 6.44 18.16
C PRO A 748 -0.74 6.64 18.44
N GLU A 749 -1.09 7.46 19.44
CA GLU A 749 -2.48 7.82 19.75
C GLU A 749 -3.13 8.82 18.77
N ASP A 750 -2.33 9.51 17.94
CA ASP A 750 -2.83 10.48 16.97
C ASP A 750 -3.49 9.75 15.79
N PRO A 751 -4.68 10.17 15.32
CA PRO A 751 -5.36 9.48 14.21
C PRO A 751 -4.53 9.46 12.91
N GLY A 752 -4.35 8.28 12.33
CA GLY A 752 -3.53 8.11 11.11
C GLY A 752 -2.03 8.31 11.33
N SER A 753 -1.55 8.30 12.58
CA SER A 753 -0.13 8.37 12.90
C SER A 753 0.57 7.04 12.70
N SER A 754 1.88 7.14 12.50
CA SER A 754 2.82 6.03 12.71
C SER A 754 3.57 6.27 14.02
N PRO A 755 4.24 5.24 14.58
CA PRO A 755 5.11 5.39 15.74
C PRO A 755 6.15 6.50 15.54
N ARG A 756 6.60 7.09 16.66
CA ARG A 756 7.52 8.23 16.65
C ARG A 756 8.79 7.90 15.86
N ALA A 757 8.96 8.52 14.70
CA ALA A 757 10.17 8.40 13.90
C ALA A 757 11.38 8.97 14.65
N VAL A 758 12.51 8.28 14.56
CA VAL A 758 13.78 8.69 15.17
C VAL A 758 14.61 9.40 14.11
N ASP A 759 15.25 10.52 14.47
CA ASP A 759 16.09 11.27 13.55
C ASP A 759 17.40 10.51 13.23
N ASP A 760 17.89 10.65 12.00
CA ASP A 760 19.19 10.10 11.59
C ASP A 760 20.30 11.11 11.94
N PRO A 761 21.24 10.78 12.85
CA PRO A 761 22.31 11.71 13.22
C PRO A 761 23.28 12.04 12.08
N ALA A 762 23.41 11.18 11.06
CA ALA A 762 24.25 11.43 9.89
C ALA A 762 23.57 12.38 8.88
N TYR A 763 22.23 12.37 8.85
CA TYR A 763 21.42 13.19 7.96
C TYR A 763 20.21 13.76 8.73
N PRO A 764 20.42 14.75 9.61
CA PRO A 764 19.39 15.20 10.54
C PRO A 764 18.24 15.93 9.84
N CYS A 765 17.02 15.67 10.28
CA CYS A 765 15.81 16.35 9.84
C CYS A 765 15.61 17.73 10.48
N LEU A 766 16.34 18.03 11.57
CA LEU A 766 16.23 19.28 12.33
C LEU A 766 17.50 20.16 12.22
N PRO A 767 17.88 20.70 11.04
CA PRO A 767 18.95 21.68 10.99
C PRO A 767 18.49 23.03 11.58
N ALA A 768 19.41 23.71 12.29
CA ALA A 768 19.13 24.83 13.20
C ALA A 768 18.46 26.09 12.59
N VAL A 769 18.37 26.23 11.26
CA VAL A 769 17.69 27.35 10.57
C VAL A 769 17.47 27.01 9.10
N SER A 770 16.41 26.30 8.74
CA SER A 770 16.08 26.10 7.33
C SER A 770 14.57 26.12 7.07
N THR A 771 14.10 27.20 6.45
CA THR A 771 12.77 27.26 5.83
C THR A 771 12.96 27.19 4.31
N PRO A 772 12.15 26.40 3.59
CA PRO A 772 11.16 25.43 4.09
C PRO A 772 11.79 24.25 4.85
N TYR A 773 11.03 23.59 5.73
CA TYR A 773 11.50 22.44 6.52
C TYR A 773 11.49 21.14 5.69
N PRO A 774 12.45 20.21 5.88
CA PRO A 774 12.44 18.93 5.18
C PRO A 774 11.22 18.08 5.55
N GLY A 775 10.82 17.17 4.67
CA GLY A 775 9.62 16.33 4.79
C GLY A 775 8.33 16.97 4.24
N PHE A 776 8.26 18.30 4.18
CA PHE A 776 7.06 19.04 3.75
C PHE A 776 7.10 19.40 2.25
N TRP A 777 5.93 19.58 1.65
CA TRP A 777 5.77 19.90 0.22
C TRP A 777 6.60 21.11 -0.19
N LYS A 778 6.70 22.15 0.65
CA LYS A 778 7.44 23.37 0.28
C LYS A 778 8.95 23.15 0.12
N ALA A 779 9.53 22.13 0.77
CA ALA A 779 10.92 21.75 0.54
C ALA A 779 11.14 21.04 -0.80
N GLN A 780 10.09 20.44 -1.35
CA GLN A 780 10.09 19.81 -2.66
C GLN A 780 10.25 20.88 -3.74
N ARG A 781 11.22 20.68 -4.65
CA ARG A 781 11.41 21.53 -5.83
C ARG A 781 10.77 20.88 -7.04
N TYR A 782 9.44 21.02 -7.16
CA TYR A 782 8.67 20.44 -8.27
C TYR A 782 7.47 21.31 -8.65
N GLN A 783 6.93 21.09 -9.85
CA GLN A 783 5.63 21.61 -10.28
C GLN A 783 4.71 20.42 -10.61
N PRO A 784 3.44 20.40 -10.14
CA PRO A 784 2.58 19.24 -10.28
C PRO A 784 2.18 18.93 -11.72
N PRO A 785 1.95 17.65 -12.06
CA PRO A 785 1.41 17.29 -13.37
C PRO A 785 -0.07 17.65 -13.49
N GLN A 786 -0.57 17.68 -14.73
CA GLN A 786 -2.01 17.53 -14.96
C GLN A 786 -2.44 16.16 -14.41
N ARG A 787 -3.40 16.14 -13.48
CA ARG A 787 -3.78 14.91 -12.75
C ARG A 787 -4.96 14.21 -13.40
N ARG A 788 -4.66 13.23 -14.26
CA ARG A 788 -5.64 12.31 -14.84
C ARG A 788 -5.60 11.00 -14.08
N TRP A 789 -6.27 11.00 -12.95
CA TRP A 789 -6.21 9.92 -11.98
C TRP A 789 -7.52 9.16 -11.99
N PHE A 790 -7.47 7.96 -12.49
CA PHE A 790 -8.60 7.08 -12.64
C PHE A 790 -8.52 5.97 -11.60
N TYR A 791 -9.67 5.59 -11.10
CA TYR A 791 -9.87 4.35 -10.41
C TYR A 791 -9.85 3.19 -11.41
N ASP A 792 -9.08 2.15 -11.09
CA ASP A 792 -9.09 0.91 -11.86
C ASP A 792 -10.33 0.08 -11.51
N VAL A 793 -11.35 0.17 -12.35
CA VAL A 793 -12.63 -0.55 -12.15
C VAL A 793 -12.47 -2.07 -12.15
N SER A 794 -11.34 -2.61 -12.64
CA SER A 794 -11.11 -4.05 -12.55
C SER A 794 -10.96 -4.53 -11.10
N PHE A 795 -10.57 -3.65 -10.16
CA PHE A 795 -10.48 -3.97 -8.73
C PHE A 795 -11.83 -4.20 -8.07
N ASP A 796 -12.95 -3.92 -8.76
CA ASP A 796 -14.28 -4.32 -8.31
C ASP A 796 -14.49 -5.85 -8.42
N ASP A 797 -13.70 -6.57 -9.23
CA ASP A 797 -13.68 -8.03 -9.28
C ASP A 797 -12.53 -8.59 -8.45
N ALA A 798 -12.88 -9.43 -7.47
CA ALA A 798 -11.98 -10.16 -6.61
C ALA A 798 -10.87 -10.93 -7.34
N ARG A 799 -11.12 -11.38 -8.58
CA ARG A 799 -10.14 -12.13 -9.40
C ARG A 799 -9.05 -11.24 -10.00
N ASN A 800 -9.30 -9.93 -10.10
CA ASN A 800 -8.39 -8.96 -10.67
C ASN A 800 -7.69 -8.11 -9.59
N LEU A 801 -7.75 -8.55 -8.33
CA LEU A 801 -7.06 -7.87 -7.24
C LEU A 801 -5.56 -8.18 -7.27
N PRO A 802 -4.71 -7.17 -7.02
CA PRO A 802 -3.27 -7.38 -6.83
C PRO A 802 -2.98 -8.42 -5.72
N PRO A 803 -1.84 -9.14 -5.81
CA PRO A 803 -1.42 -10.07 -4.76
C PRO A 803 -1.35 -9.38 -3.40
N LEU A 804 -1.81 -10.03 -2.33
CA LEU A 804 -1.87 -9.45 -0.97
C LEU A 804 -2.61 -8.10 -0.87
N THR A 805 -3.64 -7.89 -1.69
CA THR A 805 -4.51 -6.70 -1.54
C THR A 805 -5.05 -6.59 -0.10
N PRO A 806 -4.87 -5.45 0.59
CA PRO A 806 -5.36 -5.25 1.94
C PRO A 806 -6.89 -5.25 1.98
N ARG A 807 -7.45 -5.82 3.05
CA ARG A 807 -8.89 -6.01 3.22
C ARG A 807 -9.30 -5.64 4.64
N PHE A 808 -10.53 -5.16 4.79
CA PHE A 808 -11.19 -5.07 6.08
C PHE A 808 -12.38 -6.03 6.11
N LEU A 809 -12.84 -6.39 7.30
CA LEU A 809 -13.88 -7.40 7.45
C LEU A 809 -14.92 -7.06 8.51
N PHE A 810 -16.12 -7.57 8.27
CA PHE A 810 -17.18 -7.66 9.27
C PHE A 810 -17.87 -9.03 9.19
N LEU A 811 -18.51 -9.41 10.30
CA LEU A 811 -19.25 -10.67 10.40
C LEU A 811 -20.74 -10.40 10.33
N VAL A 812 -21.47 -11.26 9.62
CA VAL A 812 -22.94 -11.26 9.60
C VAL A 812 -23.42 -12.59 10.14
N GLN A 813 -24.17 -12.56 11.23
CA GLN A 813 -24.86 -13.73 11.74
C GLN A 813 -26.03 -14.07 10.80
N ASN A 814 -26.05 -15.30 10.28
CA ASN A 814 -27.13 -15.79 9.44
C ASN A 814 -28.24 -16.42 10.29
N PHE A 815 -27.86 -17.31 11.20
CA PHE A 815 -28.78 -17.85 12.20
C PHE A 815 -28.02 -18.32 13.44
N PHE A 816 -28.73 -18.33 14.56
CA PHE A 816 -28.29 -18.84 15.84
C PHE A 816 -29.42 -19.72 16.38
N THR A 817 -29.14 -20.99 16.67
CA THR A 817 -30.15 -21.95 17.12
C THR A 817 -29.65 -22.80 18.27
N GLU A 818 -30.56 -23.17 19.16
CA GLU A 818 -30.36 -24.20 20.17
C GLU A 818 -31.03 -25.50 19.72
N GLU A 819 -30.36 -26.64 19.87
CA GLU A 819 -30.98 -27.96 19.69
C GLU A 819 -31.69 -28.36 20.98
N PHE A 820 -33.01 -28.17 21.02
CA PHE A 820 -33.85 -28.69 22.09
C PHE A 820 -33.98 -30.21 21.95
N ARG A 821 -33.67 -30.94 23.03
CA ARG A 821 -33.80 -32.40 23.11
C ARG A 821 -34.93 -32.82 24.03
#